data_AF-A0A847ZBM5-F1
#
_entry.id   AF-A0A847ZBM5-F1
#
_cell.length_a   1.000
_cell.length_b   1.000
_cell.length_c   1.000
_cell.angle_alpha   90.00
_cell.angle_beta   90.00
_cell.angle_gamma   90.00
#
_symmetry.space_group_name_H-M   'P 1'
#
loop_
_entity.id
_entity.type
_entity.pdbx_description
1 polymer ?
#
loop_
_entity_poly.entity_id
_entity_poly.type
_entity_poly.pdbx_seq_one_letter_code
_entity_poly.pdbx_strand_id
1 'polypeptide(L)'
;MELPLFLKKIEFLSDLPDEDIALIAENAHPIDFPAGGVIIKRGELGRFLWAVYEGEVEVLRTEDDGSLKTVATLERDQIFGEMSLLTGEPAVLDVVAAQPSIIIRIPREIVSGILARNPRTLVKFTRLVTKRLLRNQQDDAKERLKNVHRENEDPYDLNFSSVTEPLKILTVNCGSSSLKYTLFDTAQSAPVIEGLIEKVGSGDATHVLRMPDGKKEIPVRDVLAVEQAFDVMVSTITDQAYTGMSDLSDIKAVGHRVVHGGAQFPNSVKVDAEVLSSIRKLIPLAPLHNPFNLKGIERMQELVPGAPQVAVFDTSFHANMPEQAYTYALPFAVSEEEQIRRYGFHGTSHKFVTLSTATYLKRPVGELKMISCHLGSGASVCAIDHGRSVDTSMGMTPLEGLIMGTRPGDLDPGVLLHLMRHRSMNAEDLDRMLNKKSGLLGISGTSNDMRTLLKAAESGDFRCEKAINAFCYRVRKYIGAYWAAMGGLDALIFTGGIGENAAEIRARICRGMEALGVVVYDDVNAKMRSRRGQITDISEPGSRIRILVIPADEEKMIARETIHALGRTRSREDLKKLRSSPIAISVSARHVHLTQEHFERLFGAGRTMTLRSDLSQPGQFAAAEAVNLIGPKGRIDRVRILGPARKESQVEIARTDQFKLGIEVPIRDSGDTEGTPGLTLEGDAGTVDLEKGVICAKRHIHISPEEALNLGLRDRDVVRVIVKGIRELIFGDVLVRVNPNYRLDMHLDTDEANAAQITTGTVGYIESIQHRNYM
;
A
#
# COMPACT_ATOMS: atom_id res chain seq x y z
N MET A 1 -43.79 -29.01 -30.40
CA MET A 1 -42.55 -28.26 -30.13
C MET A 1 -41.84 -28.05 -31.44
N GLU A 2 -41.53 -26.81 -31.85
CA GLU A 2 -40.77 -26.56 -33.09
C GLU A 2 -39.27 -26.72 -32.84
N LEU A 3 -38.85 -27.97 -32.62
CA LEU A 3 -37.49 -28.30 -32.20
C LEU A 3 -36.42 -27.85 -33.21
N PRO A 4 -36.60 -27.98 -34.54
CA PRO A 4 -35.65 -27.45 -35.52
C PRO A 4 -35.43 -25.94 -35.41
N LEU A 5 -36.51 -25.16 -35.20
CA LEU A 5 -36.44 -23.71 -35.05
C LEU A 5 -35.78 -23.29 -33.73
N PHE A 6 -35.99 -24.06 -32.66
CA PHE A 6 -35.29 -23.87 -31.38
C PHE A 6 -33.79 -24.19 -31.50
N LEU A 7 -33.43 -25.33 -32.10
CA LEU A 7 -32.02 -25.74 -32.22
C LEU A 7 -31.20 -24.74 -33.03
N LYS A 8 -31.79 -24.09 -34.03
CA LYS A 8 -31.14 -22.98 -34.76
C LYS A 8 -30.86 -21.74 -33.93
N LYS A 9 -31.54 -21.55 -32.79
CA LYS A 9 -31.26 -20.44 -31.86
C LYS A 9 -30.04 -20.70 -30.98
N ILE A 10 -29.61 -21.96 -30.85
CA ILE A 10 -28.42 -22.33 -30.08
C ILE A 10 -27.18 -21.85 -30.84
N GLU A 11 -26.36 -21.02 -30.19
CA GLU A 11 -25.26 -20.26 -30.80
C GLU A 11 -24.35 -21.09 -31.72
N PHE A 12 -23.92 -22.27 -31.27
CA PHE A 12 -23.00 -23.10 -32.05
C PHE A 12 -23.68 -23.91 -33.16
N LEU A 13 -25.00 -24.12 -33.10
CA LEU A 13 -25.80 -24.85 -34.09
C LEU A 13 -26.40 -23.94 -35.18
N SER A 14 -26.42 -22.63 -34.95
CA SER A 14 -27.05 -21.61 -35.81
C SER A 14 -26.67 -21.65 -37.30
N ASP A 15 -25.44 -22.03 -37.62
CA ASP A 15 -24.92 -22.06 -39.00
C ASP A 15 -25.06 -23.44 -39.67
N LEU A 16 -25.66 -24.43 -39.00
CA LEU A 16 -25.80 -25.76 -39.56
C LEU A 16 -26.82 -25.77 -40.72
N PRO A 17 -26.55 -26.54 -41.79
CA PRO A 17 -27.55 -26.82 -42.82
C PRO A 17 -28.84 -27.39 -42.23
N ASP A 18 -29.97 -27.15 -42.90
CA ASP A 18 -31.29 -27.61 -42.45
C ASP A 18 -31.35 -29.13 -42.25
N GLU A 19 -30.62 -29.89 -43.07
CA GLU A 19 -30.49 -31.35 -42.96
C GLU A 19 -29.80 -31.80 -41.66
N ASP A 20 -28.76 -31.10 -41.21
CA ASP A 20 -28.06 -31.40 -39.96
C ASP A 20 -28.88 -31.00 -38.74
N ILE A 21 -29.62 -29.88 -38.84
CA ILE A 21 -30.58 -29.48 -37.79
C ILE A 21 -31.73 -30.48 -37.67
N ALA A 22 -32.25 -30.96 -38.80
CA ALA A 22 -33.28 -32.00 -38.81
C ALA A 22 -32.77 -33.29 -38.15
N LEU A 23 -31.54 -33.70 -38.46
CA LEU A 23 -30.90 -34.86 -37.85
C LEU A 23 -30.76 -34.72 -36.32
N ILE A 24 -30.38 -33.54 -35.82
CA ILE A 24 -30.36 -33.28 -34.36
C ILE A 24 -31.77 -33.35 -33.79
N ALA A 25 -32.74 -32.71 -34.44
CA ALA A 25 -34.13 -32.65 -33.98
C ALA A 25 -34.78 -34.04 -33.89
N GLU A 26 -34.52 -34.92 -34.85
CA GLU A 26 -35.02 -36.30 -34.86
C GLU A 26 -34.47 -37.15 -33.70
N ASN A 27 -33.28 -36.80 -33.19
CA ASN A 27 -32.60 -37.54 -32.12
C ASN A 27 -32.65 -36.83 -30.75
N ALA A 28 -33.18 -35.62 -30.70
CA ALA A 28 -33.28 -34.80 -29.51
C ALA A 28 -34.58 -35.11 -28.74
N HIS A 29 -34.46 -35.34 -27.44
CA HIS A 29 -35.58 -35.73 -26.59
C HIS A 29 -35.84 -34.67 -25.52
N PRO A 30 -37.04 -34.05 -25.48
CA PRO A 30 -37.42 -33.18 -24.38
C PRO A 30 -37.69 -33.99 -23.11
N ILE A 31 -37.20 -33.50 -21.97
CA ILE A 31 -37.36 -34.12 -20.66
C ILE A 31 -37.83 -33.06 -19.66
N ASP A 32 -38.90 -33.35 -18.95
CA ASP A 32 -39.41 -32.53 -17.86
C ASP A 32 -38.66 -32.82 -16.56
N PHE A 33 -38.16 -31.77 -15.91
CA PHE A 33 -37.56 -31.84 -14.58
C PHE A 33 -38.36 -30.98 -13.59
N PRO A 34 -38.72 -31.51 -12.40
CA PRO A 34 -39.28 -30.68 -11.33
C PRO A 34 -38.22 -29.76 -10.72
N ALA A 35 -38.65 -28.71 -10.00
CA ALA A 35 -37.74 -27.88 -9.21
C ALA A 35 -36.89 -28.75 -8.25
N GLY A 36 -35.58 -28.49 -8.21
CA GLY A 36 -34.59 -29.28 -7.47
C GLY A 36 -34.20 -30.61 -8.14
N GLY A 37 -34.75 -30.94 -9.31
CA GLY A 37 -34.40 -32.16 -10.05
C GLY A 37 -32.96 -32.14 -10.54
N VAL A 38 -32.18 -33.18 -10.23
CA VAL A 38 -30.78 -33.31 -10.69
C VAL A 38 -30.76 -33.73 -12.16
N ILE A 39 -30.07 -32.95 -12.99
CA ILE A 39 -29.95 -33.18 -14.44
C ILE A 39 -28.59 -33.80 -14.79
N ILE A 40 -27.51 -33.28 -14.19
CA ILE A 40 -26.17 -33.88 -14.24
C ILE A 40 -25.64 -33.92 -12.82
N LYS A 41 -25.14 -35.08 -12.40
CA LYS A 41 -24.44 -35.20 -11.11
C LYS A 41 -22.92 -35.13 -11.31
N ARG A 42 -22.22 -34.46 -10.40
CA ARG A 42 -20.76 -34.46 -10.37
C ARG A 42 -20.22 -35.89 -10.37
N GLY A 43 -19.21 -36.14 -11.19
CA GLY A 43 -18.60 -37.45 -11.40
C GLY A 43 -19.28 -38.31 -12.47
N GLU A 44 -20.38 -37.87 -13.08
CA GLU A 44 -21.00 -38.57 -14.20
C GLU A 44 -20.27 -38.32 -15.51
N LEU A 45 -20.12 -39.36 -16.33
CA LEU A 45 -19.60 -39.23 -17.68
C LEU A 45 -20.63 -38.60 -18.62
N GLY A 46 -20.24 -37.54 -19.33
CA GLY A 46 -21.06 -36.82 -20.30
C GLY A 46 -21.42 -37.67 -21.51
N ARG A 47 -22.65 -38.21 -21.50
CA ARG A 47 -23.25 -38.98 -22.60
C ARG A 47 -24.19 -38.15 -23.48
N PHE A 48 -24.56 -36.97 -23.01
CA PHE A 48 -25.54 -36.11 -23.65
C PHE A 48 -25.11 -34.65 -23.61
N LEU A 49 -25.51 -33.91 -24.63
CA LEU A 49 -25.54 -32.45 -24.59
C LEU A 49 -26.95 -32.05 -24.19
N TRP A 50 -27.05 -31.08 -23.29
CA TRP A 50 -28.33 -30.59 -22.79
C TRP A 50 -28.54 -29.16 -23.24
N ALA A 51 -29.77 -28.81 -23.59
CA ALA A 51 -30.17 -27.45 -23.91
C ALA A 51 -31.44 -27.08 -23.15
N VAL A 52 -31.46 -25.91 -22.52
CA VAL A 52 -32.64 -25.43 -21.80
C VAL A 52 -33.68 -24.98 -22.83
N TYR A 53 -34.80 -25.71 -22.91
CA TYR A 53 -35.92 -25.29 -23.75
C TYR A 53 -36.81 -24.30 -22.99
N GLU A 54 -37.14 -24.61 -21.74
CA GLU A 54 -38.01 -23.80 -20.90
C GLU A 54 -37.63 -23.98 -19.43
N GLY A 55 -37.74 -22.92 -18.62
CA GLY A 55 -37.32 -22.92 -17.23
C GLY A 55 -35.87 -22.45 -17.03
N GLU A 56 -35.31 -22.79 -15.87
CA GLU A 56 -34.02 -22.30 -15.39
C GLU A 56 -33.25 -23.42 -14.67
N VAL A 57 -31.95 -23.48 -14.89
CA VAL A 57 -31.05 -24.53 -14.40
C VAL A 57 -29.87 -23.91 -13.66
N GLU A 58 -29.57 -24.38 -12.46
CA GLU A 58 -28.41 -23.95 -11.68
C GLU A 58 -27.24 -24.94 -11.81
N VAL A 59 -26.04 -24.39 -11.94
CA VAL A 59 -24.78 -25.13 -11.90
C VAL A 59 -24.14 -24.89 -10.53
N LEU A 60 -23.98 -25.96 -9.75
CA LEU A 60 -23.57 -25.91 -8.36
C LEU A 60 -22.15 -26.45 -8.16
N ARG A 61 -21.36 -25.77 -7.33
CA ARG A 61 -20.05 -26.21 -6.85
C ARG A 61 -20.16 -26.57 -5.37
N THR A 62 -19.62 -27.73 -5.02
CA THR A 62 -19.39 -28.08 -3.61
C THR A 62 -18.15 -27.36 -3.11
N GLU A 63 -18.29 -26.52 -2.09
CA GLU A 63 -17.19 -25.87 -1.38
C GLU A 63 -16.52 -26.86 -0.40
N ASP A 64 -15.33 -26.50 0.12
CA ASP A 64 -14.54 -27.36 1.02
C ASP A 64 -15.26 -27.70 2.34
N ASP A 65 -16.24 -26.89 2.73
CA ASP A 65 -17.10 -27.10 3.91
C ASP A 65 -18.34 -28.00 3.63
N GLY A 66 -18.49 -28.46 2.39
CA GLY A 66 -19.61 -29.30 1.94
C GLY A 66 -20.87 -28.53 1.52
N SER A 67 -20.87 -27.19 1.57
CA SER A 67 -21.98 -26.37 1.08
C SER A 67 -22.01 -26.28 -0.45
N LEU A 68 -23.20 -26.06 -1.03
CA LEU A 68 -23.39 -25.89 -2.47
C LEU A 68 -23.51 -24.41 -2.81
N LYS A 69 -22.60 -23.90 -3.65
CA LYS A 69 -22.59 -22.52 -4.17
C LYS A 69 -23.01 -22.53 -5.63
N THR A 70 -24.00 -21.72 -6.00
CA THR A 70 -24.39 -21.52 -7.40
C THR A 70 -23.29 -20.76 -8.13
N VAL A 71 -22.68 -21.42 -9.13
CA VAL A 71 -21.60 -20.86 -9.96
C VAL A 71 -22.15 -20.17 -11.20
N ALA A 72 -23.26 -20.70 -11.73
CA ALA A 72 -23.93 -20.15 -12.88
C ALA A 72 -25.39 -20.56 -12.89
N THR A 73 -26.23 -19.70 -13.46
CA THR A 73 -27.62 -19.98 -13.81
C THR A 73 -27.72 -20.04 -15.33
N LEU A 74 -28.42 -21.04 -15.84
CA LEU A 74 -28.61 -21.30 -17.25
C LEU A 74 -30.09 -21.17 -17.62
N GLU A 75 -30.35 -20.40 -18.67
CA GLU A 75 -31.68 -20.05 -19.15
C GLU A 75 -31.91 -20.59 -20.56
N ARG A 76 -33.12 -20.34 -21.11
CA ARG A 76 -33.52 -20.79 -22.45
C ARG A 76 -32.46 -20.51 -23.52
N ASP A 77 -32.32 -21.46 -24.45
CA ASP A 77 -31.35 -21.48 -25.57
C ASP A 77 -29.88 -21.72 -25.15
N GLN A 78 -29.59 -21.82 -23.85
CA GLN A 78 -28.25 -22.16 -23.35
C GLN A 78 -28.05 -23.67 -23.20
N ILE A 79 -26.79 -24.10 -23.31
CA ILE A 79 -26.40 -25.51 -23.24
C ILE A 79 -25.50 -25.81 -22.05
N PHE A 80 -25.49 -27.08 -21.64
CA PHE A 80 -24.60 -27.63 -20.63
C PHE A 80 -24.28 -29.10 -20.88
N GLY A 81 -23.25 -29.61 -20.22
CA GLY A 81 -22.70 -30.97 -20.43
C GLY A 81 -21.67 -31.04 -21.57
N GLU A 82 -21.43 -29.94 -22.27
CA GLU A 82 -20.49 -29.81 -23.39
C GLU A 82 -19.03 -30.04 -22.98
N MET A 83 -18.66 -29.67 -21.74
CA MET A 83 -17.30 -29.84 -21.25
C MET A 83 -16.92 -31.32 -21.19
N SER A 84 -17.77 -32.13 -20.57
CA SER A 84 -17.56 -33.57 -20.45
C SER A 84 -17.62 -34.27 -21.82
N LEU A 85 -18.46 -33.77 -22.75
CA LEU A 85 -18.51 -34.26 -24.13
C LEU A 85 -17.20 -34.02 -24.91
N LEU A 86 -16.58 -32.85 -24.72
CA LEU A 86 -15.37 -32.47 -25.44
C LEU A 86 -14.10 -33.06 -24.82
N THR A 87 -13.97 -33.00 -23.49
CA THR A 87 -12.77 -33.47 -22.79
C THR A 87 -12.75 -34.98 -22.57
N GLY A 88 -13.93 -35.62 -22.54
CA GLY A 88 -14.08 -37.03 -22.16
C GLY A 88 -14.00 -37.29 -20.65
N GLU A 89 -13.73 -36.25 -19.86
CA GLU A 89 -13.64 -36.32 -18.40
C GLU A 89 -15.04 -36.26 -17.76
N PRO A 90 -15.25 -36.85 -16.56
CA PRO A 90 -16.51 -36.73 -15.83
C PRO A 90 -16.90 -35.27 -15.51
N ALA A 91 -18.19 -35.02 -15.32
CA ALA A 91 -18.73 -33.73 -14.93
C ALA A 91 -18.12 -33.26 -13.59
N VAL A 92 -17.61 -32.03 -13.56
CA VAL A 92 -16.93 -31.44 -12.39
C VAL A 92 -17.88 -30.72 -11.44
N LEU A 93 -19.10 -30.39 -11.89
CA LEU A 93 -20.11 -29.63 -11.16
C LEU A 93 -21.46 -30.35 -11.25
N ASP A 94 -22.31 -30.14 -10.25
CA ASP A 94 -23.71 -30.59 -10.28
C ASP A 94 -24.55 -29.60 -11.09
N VAL A 95 -25.59 -30.11 -11.75
CA VAL A 95 -26.55 -29.29 -12.52
C VAL A 95 -27.96 -29.69 -12.12
N VAL A 96 -28.74 -28.74 -11.63
CA VAL A 96 -30.09 -28.96 -11.09
C VAL A 96 -31.09 -27.99 -11.69
N ALA A 97 -32.35 -28.41 -11.84
CA ALA A 97 -33.42 -27.51 -12.26
C ALA A 97 -33.78 -26.55 -11.11
N ALA A 98 -33.68 -25.24 -11.30
CA ALA A 98 -34.05 -24.24 -10.29
C ALA A 98 -35.58 -24.20 -10.06
N GLN A 99 -36.31 -24.40 -11.16
CA GLN A 99 -37.77 -24.44 -11.23
C GLN A 99 -38.23 -25.56 -12.19
N PRO A 100 -39.53 -25.89 -12.29
CA PRO A 100 -40.00 -26.85 -13.30
C PRO A 100 -39.51 -26.45 -14.69
N SER A 101 -38.74 -27.32 -15.35
CA SER A 101 -37.99 -26.99 -16.56
C SER A 101 -38.08 -28.10 -17.60
N ILE A 102 -38.12 -27.72 -18.87
CA ILE A 102 -38.06 -28.64 -20.02
C ILE A 102 -36.66 -28.54 -20.61
N ILE A 103 -35.92 -29.64 -20.59
CA ILE A 103 -34.54 -29.71 -21.08
C ILE A 103 -34.47 -30.66 -22.28
N ILE A 104 -33.87 -30.20 -23.37
CA ILE A 104 -33.62 -31.02 -24.56
C ILE A 104 -32.34 -31.81 -24.35
N ARG A 105 -32.46 -33.14 -24.39
CA ARG A 105 -31.35 -34.09 -24.32
C ARG A 105 -30.95 -34.53 -25.73
N ILE A 106 -29.69 -34.30 -26.10
CA ILE A 106 -29.13 -34.64 -27.41
C ILE A 106 -27.99 -35.67 -27.23
N PRO A 107 -28.03 -36.84 -27.89
CA PRO A 107 -26.97 -37.85 -27.79
C PRO A 107 -25.60 -37.36 -28.26
N ARG A 108 -24.55 -37.73 -27.54
CA ARG A 108 -23.15 -37.39 -27.85
C ARG A 108 -22.76 -37.75 -29.27
N GLU A 109 -23.18 -38.92 -29.75
CA GLU A 109 -22.79 -39.49 -31.03
C GLU A 109 -23.28 -38.63 -32.19
N ILE A 110 -24.49 -38.07 -32.05
CA ILE A 110 -25.10 -37.16 -33.03
C ILE A 110 -24.33 -35.84 -33.06
N VAL A 111 -24.08 -35.23 -31.88
CA VAL A 111 -23.33 -33.97 -31.77
C VAL A 111 -21.90 -34.15 -32.31
N SER A 112 -21.20 -35.21 -31.90
CA SER A 112 -19.82 -35.48 -32.33
C SER A 112 -19.73 -35.73 -33.83
N GLY A 113 -20.68 -36.49 -34.40
CA GLY A 113 -20.74 -36.75 -35.84
C GLY A 113 -21.00 -35.49 -36.67
N ILE A 114 -21.76 -34.52 -36.15
CA ILE A 114 -22.01 -33.24 -36.80
C ILE A 114 -20.80 -32.31 -36.67
N LEU A 115 -20.17 -32.24 -35.50
CA LEU A 115 -18.96 -31.46 -35.28
C LEU A 115 -17.80 -31.94 -36.16
N ALA A 116 -17.65 -33.25 -36.36
CA ALA A 116 -16.62 -33.84 -37.22
C ALA A 116 -16.81 -33.49 -38.71
N ARG A 117 -18.06 -33.35 -39.16
CA ARG A 117 -18.41 -33.04 -40.56
C ARG A 117 -18.48 -31.53 -40.85
N ASN A 118 -18.61 -30.70 -39.80
CA ASN A 118 -18.76 -29.26 -39.91
C ASN A 118 -17.65 -28.49 -39.13
N PRO A 119 -16.48 -28.23 -39.75
CA PRO A 119 -15.35 -27.57 -39.10
C PRO A 119 -15.66 -26.19 -38.50
N ARG A 120 -16.57 -25.42 -39.13
CA ARG A 120 -17.00 -24.10 -38.61
C ARG A 120 -17.76 -24.23 -37.28
N THR A 121 -18.64 -25.21 -37.19
CA THR A 121 -19.40 -25.56 -35.98
C THR A 121 -18.47 -26.03 -34.86
N LEU A 122 -17.44 -26.82 -35.20
CA LEU A 122 -16.40 -27.24 -34.25
C LEU A 122 -15.61 -26.06 -33.66
N VAL A 123 -15.25 -25.06 -34.47
CA VAL A 123 -14.58 -23.85 -33.97
C VAL A 123 -15.48 -23.06 -33.01
N LYS A 124 -16.77 -22.90 -33.34
CA LYS A 124 -17.75 -22.26 -32.43
C LYS A 124 -17.91 -23.02 -31.12
N PHE A 125 -18.03 -24.34 -31.19
CA PHE A 125 -18.15 -25.21 -30.02
C PHE A 125 -16.88 -25.15 -29.14
N THR A 126 -15.69 -25.21 -29.74
CA THR A 126 -14.41 -25.09 -29.03
C THR A 126 -14.28 -23.73 -28.35
N ARG A 127 -14.64 -22.64 -29.05
CA ARG A 127 -14.63 -21.28 -28.49
C ARG A 127 -15.56 -21.15 -27.28
N LEU A 128 -16.74 -21.77 -27.34
CA LEU A 128 -17.69 -21.81 -26.21
C LEU A 128 -17.07 -22.50 -24.99
N VAL A 129 -16.41 -23.65 -25.17
CA VAL A 129 -15.73 -24.38 -24.08
C VAL A 129 -14.54 -23.60 -23.53
N THR A 130 -13.67 -23.05 -24.39
CA THR A 130 -12.51 -22.26 -23.97
C THR A 130 -12.92 -21.02 -23.18
N LYS A 131 -13.99 -20.32 -23.59
CA LYS A 131 -14.53 -19.15 -22.88
C LYS A 131 -15.00 -19.51 -21.47
N ARG A 132 -15.60 -20.70 -21.29
CA ARG A 132 -16.03 -21.21 -19.97
C ARG A 132 -14.83 -21.58 -19.09
N LEU A 133 -13.81 -22.24 -19.63
CA LEU A 133 -12.58 -22.58 -18.90
C LEU A 133 -11.83 -21.33 -18.38
N LEU A 134 -11.68 -20.30 -19.22
CA LEU A 134 -11.00 -19.06 -18.85
C LEU A 134 -11.75 -18.25 -17.79
N ARG A 135 -13.09 -18.30 -17.81
CA ARG A 135 -13.93 -17.60 -16.82
C ARG A 135 -13.75 -18.21 -15.43
N ASN A 136 -13.76 -19.54 -15.33
CA ASN A 136 -13.52 -20.25 -14.08
C ASN A 136 -12.13 -19.94 -13.49
N GLN A 137 -11.08 -19.90 -14.31
CA GLN A 137 -9.72 -19.56 -13.83
C GLN A 137 -9.57 -18.10 -13.35
N GLN A 138 -10.28 -17.14 -13.96
CA GLN A 138 -10.21 -15.74 -13.57
C GLN A 138 -10.97 -15.44 -12.26
N ASP A 139 -12.11 -16.08 -12.07
CA ASP A 139 -12.92 -15.89 -10.87
C ASP A 139 -12.22 -16.54 -9.66
N ASP A 140 -11.61 -17.72 -9.84
CA ASP A 140 -10.76 -18.35 -8.81
C ASP A 140 -9.50 -17.51 -8.50
N ALA A 141 -8.92 -16.81 -9.49
CA ALA A 141 -7.73 -15.96 -9.27
C ALA A 141 -8.04 -14.67 -8.49
N LYS A 142 -9.19 -14.03 -8.71
CA LYS A 142 -9.63 -12.84 -7.95
C LYS A 142 -9.97 -13.16 -6.50
N GLU A 143 -10.64 -14.28 -6.25
CA GLU A 143 -10.97 -14.75 -4.89
C GLU A 143 -9.70 -15.16 -4.14
N ARG A 144 -8.78 -15.88 -4.79
CA ARG A 144 -7.44 -16.19 -4.25
C ARG A 144 -6.65 -14.93 -3.88
N LEU A 145 -6.76 -13.84 -4.65
CA LEU A 145 -5.96 -12.64 -4.39
C LEU A 145 -6.45 -11.83 -3.18
N LYS A 146 -7.77 -11.71 -3.00
CA LYS A 146 -8.37 -11.15 -1.77
C LYS A 146 -8.05 -12.02 -0.55
N ASN A 147 -7.92 -13.33 -0.77
CA ASN A 147 -7.56 -14.27 0.29
C ASN A 147 -6.06 -14.22 0.62
N VAL A 148 -5.14 -14.14 -0.37
CA VAL A 148 -3.68 -14.10 -0.15
C VAL A 148 -3.23 -12.89 0.68
N HIS A 149 -3.80 -11.70 0.50
CA HIS A 149 -3.50 -10.57 1.39
C HIS A 149 -4.20 -10.65 2.76
N ARG A 150 -5.31 -11.38 2.88
CA ARG A 150 -5.98 -11.67 4.17
C ARG A 150 -5.30 -12.81 4.95
N GLU A 151 -4.60 -13.69 4.25
CA GLU A 151 -3.92 -14.89 4.74
C GLU A 151 -2.41 -14.68 4.94
N ASN A 152 -1.76 -13.77 4.21
CA ASN A 152 -0.37 -13.38 4.47
C ASN A 152 -0.30 -12.60 5.78
N GLU A 153 0.34 -13.20 6.79
CA GLU A 153 0.49 -12.61 8.12
C GLU A 153 1.59 -11.55 8.21
N ASP A 154 2.44 -11.42 7.18
CA ASP A 154 3.54 -10.45 7.11
C ASP A 154 3.71 -9.79 5.73
N PRO A 155 2.66 -9.15 5.17
CA PRO A 155 2.65 -8.64 3.80
C PRO A 155 3.64 -7.48 3.56
N TYR A 156 4.17 -6.88 4.62
CA TYR A 156 5.12 -5.79 4.55
C TYR A 156 6.49 -6.14 5.12
N ASP A 157 6.77 -7.43 5.39
CA ASP A 157 8.07 -7.91 5.86
C ASP A 157 8.51 -7.26 7.20
N LEU A 158 7.56 -7.04 8.10
CA LEU A 158 7.80 -6.59 9.47
C LEU A 158 8.36 -7.71 10.35
N ASN A 159 8.25 -8.97 9.94
CA ASN A 159 8.79 -10.14 10.63
C ASN A 159 9.90 -10.86 9.82
N PHE A 160 10.51 -10.16 8.86
CA PHE A 160 11.62 -10.67 8.05
C PHE A 160 11.29 -11.91 7.21
N SER A 161 10.01 -12.14 6.90
CA SER A 161 9.52 -13.25 6.06
C SER A 161 10.14 -13.29 4.66
N SER A 162 10.68 -12.18 4.16
CA SER A 162 11.36 -12.12 2.86
C SER A 162 12.76 -12.75 2.85
N VAL A 163 13.33 -13.03 4.03
CA VAL A 163 14.70 -13.54 4.18
C VAL A 163 14.71 -15.06 4.03
N THR A 164 15.46 -15.56 3.04
CA THR A 164 15.51 -17.00 2.71
C THR A 164 16.46 -17.82 3.59
N GLU A 165 17.48 -17.17 4.16
CA GLU A 165 18.47 -17.80 5.05
C GLU A 165 18.61 -16.97 6.33
N PRO A 166 18.65 -17.56 7.53
CA PRO A 166 18.82 -16.82 8.77
C PRO A 166 20.04 -15.90 8.78
N LEU A 167 19.83 -14.64 9.15
CA LEU A 167 20.88 -13.61 9.24
C LEU A 167 20.82 -12.93 10.61
N LYS A 168 21.99 -12.67 11.18
CA LYS A 168 22.11 -11.82 12.37
C LYS A 168 22.35 -10.37 11.95
N ILE A 169 21.47 -9.47 12.41
CA ILE A 169 21.48 -8.04 12.06
C ILE A 169 21.59 -7.24 13.34
N LEU A 170 22.59 -6.37 13.42
CA LEU A 170 22.74 -5.44 14.53
C LEU A 170 22.16 -4.08 14.14
N THR A 171 21.30 -3.51 14.95
CA THR A 171 20.87 -2.11 14.79
C THR A 171 21.52 -1.24 15.84
N VAL A 172 21.90 -0.03 15.45
CA VAL A 172 22.64 0.92 16.30
C VAL A 172 22.02 2.30 16.19
N ASN A 173 21.75 2.92 17.34
CA ASN A 173 21.30 4.29 17.48
C ASN A 173 22.23 5.01 18.48
N CYS A 174 23.15 5.80 17.95
CA CYS A 174 24.17 6.50 18.72
C CYS A 174 23.76 7.96 18.95
N GLY A 175 23.55 8.34 20.20
CA GLY A 175 23.27 9.70 20.63
C GLY A 175 24.44 10.33 21.39
N SER A 176 24.28 11.57 21.84
CA SER A 176 25.34 12.30 22.57
C SER A 176 25.63 11.74 23.96
N SER A 177 24.65 11.08 24.58
CA SER A 177 24.72 10.58 25.96
C SER A 177 24.15 9.17 26.11
N SER A 178 23.94 8.48 24.99
CA SER A 178 23.41 7.13 24.98
C SER A 178 23.79 6.36 23.72
N LEU A 179 23.89 5.04 23.86
CA LEU A 179 24.02 4.08 22.78
C LEU A 179 22.93 3.02 22.94
N LYS A 180 22.01 2.95 21.99
CA LYS A 180 21.01 1.88 21.93
C LYS A 180 21.41 0.91 20.81
N TYR A 181 21.31 -0.38 21.08
CA TYR A 181 21.59 -1.43 20.11
C TYR A 181 20.63 -2.60 20.27
N THR A 182 20.31 -3.27 19.16
CA THR A 182 19.48 -4.48 19.17
C THR A 182 20.05 -5.48 18.19
N LEU A 183 20.27 -6.72 18.65
CA LEU A 183 20.65 -7.83 17.79
C LEU A 183 19.40 -8.64 17.42
N PHE A 184 19.13 -8.73 16.13
CA PHE A 184 18.10 -9.59 15.56
C PHE A 184 18.72 -10.83 14.95
N ASP A 185 18.00 -11.95 15.05
CA ASP A 185 18.17 -13.14 14.24
C ASP A 185 16.89 -13.29 13.41
N THR A 186 16.99 -13.26 12.09
CA THR A 186 15.81 -13.30 11.21
C THR A 186 15.05 -14.61 11.26
N ALA A 187 15.60 -15.68 11.88
CA ALA A 187 14.85 -16.89 12.17
C ALA A 187 13.88 -16.75 13.37
N GLN A 188 13.97 -15.65 14.12
CA GLN A 188 13.22 -15.43 15.36
C GLN A 188 12.31 -14.21 15.22
N SER A 189 11.14 -14.26 15.87
CA SER A 189 10.17 -13.14 15.84
C SER A 189 10.53 -12.01 16.81
N ALA A 190 11.26 -12.32 17.88
CA ALA A 190 11.78 -11.39 18.88
C ALA A 190 13.29 -11.18 18.69
N PRO A 191 13.85 -10.04 19.14
CA PRO A 191 15.30 -9.86 19.12
C PRO A 191 15.99 -10.83 20.08
N VAL A 192 17.24 -11.14 19.76
CA VAL A 192 18.13 -11.94 20.61
C VAL A 192 18.44 -11.16 21.88
N ILE A 193 18.83 -9.88 21.73
CA ILE A 193 19.12 -8.99 22.86
C ILE A 193 18.91 -7.53 22.46
N GLU A 194 18.46 -6.73 23.41
CA GLU A 194 18.40 -5.27 23.31
C GLU A 194 19.22 -4.66 24.44
N GLY A 195 20.05 -3.69 24.09
CA GLY A 195 20.83 -2.93 25.06
C GLY A 195 20.63 -1.43 24.91
N LEU A 196 20.57 -0.74 26.04
CA LEU A 196 20.61 0.70 26.14
C LEU A 196 21.65 1.09 27.17
N ILE A 197 22.70 1.76 26.73
CA ILE A 197 23.67 2.40 27.60
C ILE A 197 23.28 3.87 27.66
N GLU A 198 22.92 4.36 28.84
CA GLU A 198 22.46 5.73 29.06
C GLU A 198 23.30 6.44 30.12
N LYS A 199 23.16 7.77 30.17
CA LYS A 199 23.93 8.66 31.05
C LYS A 199 25.45 8.57 30.80
N VAL A 200 25.84 8.31 29.55
CA VAL A 200 27.24 8.36 29.11
C VAL A 200 27.82 9.75 29.41
N GLY A 201 29.01 9.80 30.00
CA GLY A 201 29.69 11.04 30.38
C GLY A 201 29.24 11.64 31.71
N SER A 202 28.23 11.09 32.39
CA SER A 202 27.77 11.63 33.68
C SER A 202 28.52 11.07 34.91
N GLY A 203 29.33 10.02 34.73
CA GLY A 203 29.94 9.25 35.83
C GLY A 203 29.03 8.17 36.43
N ASP A 204 27.74 8.18 36.10
CA ASP A 204 26.70 7.27 36.61
C ASP A 204 25.99 6.54 35.45
N ALA A 205 26.78 6.03 34.49
CA ALA A 205 26.23 5.34 33.33
C ALA A 205 25.52 4.04 33.74
N THR A 206 24.43 3.71 33.05
CA THR A 206 23.67 2.48 33.27
C THR A 206 23.50 1.74 31.96
N HIS A 207 23.77 0.43 31.99
CA HIS A 207 23.48 -0.49 30.91
C HIS A 207 22.21 -1.28 31.20
N VAL A 208 21.17 -0.99 30.44
CA VAL A 208 19.87 -1.65 30.52
C VAL A 208 19.80 -2.72 29.44
N LEU A 209 19.75 -3.98 29.85
CA LEU A 209 19.58 -5.13 28.96
C LEU A 209 18.15 -5.64 29.02
N ARG A 210 17.59 -5.94 27.85
CA ARG A 210 16.32 -6.65 27.70
C ARG A 210 16.55 -7.89 26.86
N MET A 211 16.14 -9.01 27.43
CA MET A 211 16.17 -10.34 26.84
C MET A 211 14.75 -10.90 26.85
N PRO A 212 14.45 -11.95 26.07
CA PRO A 212 13.12 -12.57 26.07
C PRO A 212 12.62 -12.99 27.47
N ASP A 213 13.54 -13.32 28.38
CA ASP A 213 13.26 -13.81 29.74
C ASP A 213 13.29 -12.74 30.84
N GLY A 214 13.65 -11.48 30.54
CA GLY A 214 13.66 -10.43 31.54
C GLY A 214 14.44 -9.16 31.19
N LYS A 215 14.48 -8.24 32.17
CA LYS A 215 15.21 -6.97 32.11
C LYS A 215 16.29 -6.96 33.20
N LYS A 216 17.51 -6.56 32.86
CA LYS A 216 18.63 -6.33 33.80
C LYS A 216 19.10 -4.88 33.69
N GLU A 217 19.46 -4.27 34.81
CA GLU A 217 20.10 -2.96 34.85
C GLU A 217 21.45 -3.10 35.55
N ILE A 218 22.51 -2.73 34.85
CA ILE A 218 23.89 -2.92 35.28
C ILE A 218 24.54 -1.55 35.34
N PRO A 219 24.95 -1.06 36.53
CA PRO A 219 25.77 0.13 36.63
C PRO A 219 27.09 -0.08 35.90
N VAL A 220 27.47 0.85 35.03
CA VAL A 220 28.73 0.80 34.28
C VAL A 220 29.58 1.98 34.70
N ARG A 221 30.72 1.69 35.33
CA ARG A 221 31.70 2.72 35.69
C ARG A 221 32.57 3.03 34.48
N ASP A 222 33.15 4.23 34.46
CA ASP A 222 34.18 4.65 33.50
C ASP A 222 33.75 4.78 32.02
N VAL A 223 32.44 4.88 31.74
CA VAL A 223 31.90 5.25 30.42
C VAL A 223 31.73 6.78 30.33
N LEU A 224 32.85 7.46 30.12
CA LEU A 224 32.94 8.92 30.03
C LEU A 224 32.64 9.47 28.62
N ALA A 225 32.79 8.63 27.59
CA ALA A 225 32.51 8.97 26.20
C ALA A 225 31.77 7.84 25.47
N VAL A 226 31.10 8.18 24.36
CA VAL A 226 30.27 7.21 23.62
C VAL A 226 31.10 6.07 23.02
N GLU A 227 32.39 6.30 22.75
CA GLU A 227 33.35 5.29 22.29
C GLU A 227 33.39 4.09 23.23
N GLN A 228 33.46 4.36 24.53
CA GLN A 228 33.54 3.34 25.57
C GLN A 228 32.21 2.58 25.72
N ALA A 229 31.09 3.19 25.32
CA ALA A 229 29.81 2.49 25.28
C ALA A 229 29.80 1.38 24.21
N PHE A 230 30.55 1.54 23.11
CA PHE A 230 30.70 0.46 22.13
C PHE A 230 31.46 -0.73 22.72
N ASP A 231 32.46 -0.51 23.57
CA ASP A 231 33.20 -1.61 24.19
C ASP A 231 32.31 -2.44 25.12
N VAL A 232 31.40 -1.79 25.86
CA VAL A 232 30.37 -2.45 26.68
C VAL A 232 29.39 -3.24 25.81
N MET A 233 28.96 -2.68 24.68
CA MET A 233 28.12 -3.37 23.71
C MET A 233 28.82 -4.60 23.14
N VAL A 234 30.07 -4.47 22.68
CA VAL A 234 30.86 -5.60 22.14
C VAL A 234 30.98 -6.69 23.18
N SER A 235 31.42 -6.35 24.40
CA SER A 235 31.55 -7.31 25.51
C SER A 235 30.26 -8.07 25.77
N THR A 236 29.11 -7.42 25.63
CA THR A 236 27.80 -8.05 25.87
C THR A 236 27.38 -8.93 24.69
N ILE A 237 27.59 -8.47 23.46
CA ILE A 237 27.26 -9.23 22.26
C ILE A 237 28.15 -10.47 22.14
N THR A 238 29.41 -10.42 22.57
CA THR A 238 30.34 -11.56 22.51
C THR A 238 30.32 -12.43 23.77
N ASP A 239 29.39 -12.16 24.70
CA ASP A 239 29.17 -13.04 25.84
C ASP A 239 28.27 -14.21 25.39
N GLN A 240 28.83 -15.42 25.38
CA GLN A 240 28.11 -16.62 24.98
C GLN A 240 26.85 -16.87 25.84
N ALA A 241 26.81 -16.39 27.08
CA ALA A 241 25.63 -16.53 27.94
C ALA A 241 24.46 -15.67 27.45
N TYR A 242 24.73 -14.58 26.73
CA TYR A 242 23.70 -13.66 26.22
C TYR A 242 23.29 -13.95 24.78
N THR A 243 24.24 -14.22 23.88
CA THR A 243 23.96 -14.31 22.43
C THR A 243 24.41 -15.63 21.80
N GLY A 244 25.21 -16.42 22.52
CA GLY A 244 25.92 -17.58 21.96
C GLY A 244 27.05 -17.23 20.99
N MET A 245 27.38 -15.95 20.78
CA MET A 245 28.45 -15.52 19.88
C MET A 245 29.77 -15.36 20.60
N SER A 246 30.87 -15.82 20.01
CA SER A 246 32.24 -15.63 20.53
C SER A 246 32.90 -14.35 20.01
N ASP A 247 32.46 -13.85 18.86
CA ASP A 247 32.95 -12.64 18.21
C ASP A 247 31.86 -12.03 17.30
N LEU A 248 32.14 -10.86 16.73
CA LEU A 248 31.17 -10.10 15.93
C LEU A 248 31.07 -10.55 14.46
N SER A 249 31.89 -11.50 13.98
CA SER A 249 31.90 -11.94 12.56
C SER A 249 30.60 -12.64 12.12
N ASP A 250 29.83 -13.09 13.09
CA ASP A 250 28.49 -13.64 12.92
C ASP A 250 27.46 -12.59 12.49
N ILE A 251 27.70 -11.30 12.76
CA ILE A 251 26.84 -10.20 12.33
C ILE A 251 27.01 -10.04 10.81
N LYS A 252 25.90 -10.19 10.06
CA LYS A 252 25.90 -10.13 8.59
C LYS A 252 25.51 -8.77 8.03
N ALA A 253 24.94 -7.88 8.85
CA ALA A 253 24.68 -6.50 8.47
C ALA A 253 24.51 -5.61 9.71
N VAL A 254 24.78 -4.31 9.55
CA VAL A 254 24.53 -3.30 10.60
C VAL A 254 23.63 -2.19 10.07
N GLY A 255 22.53 -1.92 10.76
CA GLY A 255 21.62 -0.81 10.47
C GLY A 255 21.82 0.35 11.43
N HIS A 256 22.01 1.56 10.90
CA HIS A 256 22.25 2.75 11.71
C HIS A 256 21.09 3.73 11.58
N ARG A 257 20.56 4.19 12.71
CA ARG A 257 19.68 5.36 12.71
C ARG A 257 20.51 6.62 12.44
N VAL A 258 20.08 7.41 11.46
CA VAL A 258 20.62 8.74 11.16
C VAL A 258 19.48 9.75 11.22
N VAL A 259 19.64 10.82 12.00
CA VAL A 259 18.53 11.76 12.21
C VAL A 259 18.20 12.55 10.95
N HIS A 260 19.20 13.10 10.25
CA HIS A 260 18.95 13.99 9.12
C HIS A 260 19.60 13.46 7.83
N GLY A 261 18.77 13.13 6.83
CA GLY A 261 19.20 12.73 5.48
C GLY A 261 19.14 13.85 4.44
N GLY A 262 18.60 15.02 4.81
CA GLY A 262 18.39 16.12 3.87
C GLY A 262 17.46 15.71 2.73
N ALA A 263 17.52 16.44 1.62
CA ALA A 263 16.76 16.11 0.42
C ALA A 263 17.39 14.96 -0.40
N GLN A 264 18.66 14.62 -0.12
CA GLN A 264 19.46 13.68 -0.93
C GLN A 264 19.12 12.21 -0.65
N PHE A 265 18.63 11.89 0.55
CA PHE A 265 18.40 10.51 0.98
C PHE A 265 16.91 10.22 1.24
N PRO A 266 16.11 9.97 0.19
CA PRO A 266 14.69 9.63 0.32
C PRO A 266 14.46 8.19 0.80
N ASN A 267 15.51 7.37 0.90
CA ASN A 267 15.43 5.97 1.33
C ASN A 267 16.65 5.62 2.18
N SER A 268 16.58 4.47 2.87
CA SER A 268 17.75 3.82 3.46
C SER A 268 18.77 3.42 2.38
N VAL A 269 20.07 3.58 2.67
CA VAL A 269 21.18 3.36 1.72
C VAL A 269 22.32 2.59 2.37
N LYS A 270 22.99 1.74 1.58
CA LYS A 270 24.25 1.13 2.01
C LYS A 270 25.30 2.22 2.22
N VAL A 271 26.00 2.18 3.34
CA VAL A 271 27.05 3.13 3.69
C VAL A 271 28.28 2.89 2.80
N ASP A 272 28.75 3.96 2.19
CA ASP A 272 30.05 4.08 1.54
C ASP A 272 30.70 5.45 1.85
N ALA A 273 31.85 5.74 1.25
CA ALA A 273 32.57 6.99 1.47
C ALA A 273 31.78 8.24 1.05
N GLU A 274 30.93 8.13 0.02
CA GLU A 274 30.09 9.23 -0.45
C GLU A 274 28.96 9.52 0.55
N VAL A 275 28.28 8.47 1.03
CA VAL A 275 27.24 8.57 2.06
C VAL A 275 27.80 9.20 3.34
N LEU A 276 28.98 8.79 3.81
CA LEU A 276 29.62 9.39 4.99
C LEU A 276 29.91 10.88 4.79
N SER A 277 30.42 11.26 3.62
CA SER A 277 30.69 12.65 3.26
C SER A 277 29.40 13.48 3.27
N SER A 278 28.31 12.96 2.71
CA SER A 278 27.01 13.64 2.69
C SER A 278 26.40 13.77 4.09
N ILE A 279 26.46 12.74 4.94
CA ILE A 279 26.02 12.82 6.34
C ILE A 279 26.79 13.93 7.09
N ARG A 280 28.11 14.03 6.85
CA ARG A 280 28.96 15.07 7.45
C ARG A 280 28.54 16.47 7.01
N LYS A 281 28.20 16.67 5.73
CA LYS A 281 27.70 17.96 5.22
C LYS A 281 26.33 18.35 5.80
N LEU A 282 25.55 17.39 6.29
CA LEU A 282 24.24 17.62 6.92
C LEU A 282 24.33 17.92 8.43
N ILE A 283 25.52 17.91 9.03
CA ILE A 283 25.71 18.24 10.45
C ILE A 283 25.11 19.60 10.82
N PRO A 284 25.24 20.69 10.03
CA PRO A 284 24.63 21.98 10.36
C PRO A 284 23.10 21.92 10.54
N LEU A 285 22.41 20.99 9.87
CA LEU A 285 20.95 20.81 9.99
C LEU A 285 20.54 20.02 11.23
N ALA A 286 21.43 19.17 11.76
CA ALA A 286 21.17 18.36 12.95
C ALA A 286 22.43 18.21 13.83
N PRO A 287 22.94 19.33 14.40
CA PRO A 287 24.25 19.36 15.07
C PRO A 287 24.28 18.53 16.36
N LEU A 288 23.12 18.35 17.00
CA LEU A 288 23.00 17.54 18.22
C LEU A 288 22.86 16.04 17.95
N HIS A 289 22.81 15.61 16.69
CA HIS A 289 22.48 14.24 16.31
C HIS A 289 23.45 13.64 15.28
N ASN A 290 23.51 14.22 14.07
CA ASN A 290 24.28 13.64 12.97
C ASN A 290 25.77 13.38 13.28
N PRO A 291 26.48 14.22 14.06
CA PRO A 291 27.87 13.91 14.45
C PRO A 291 28.00 12.58 15.20
N PHE A 292 27.09 12.29 16.12
CA PHE A 292 27.09 11.05 16.90
C PHE A 292 26.63 9.85 16.07
N ASN A 293 25.66 10.04 15.17
CA ASN A 293 25.26 9.00 14.23
C ASN A 293 26.42 8.61 13.32
N LEU A 294 27.14 9.59 12.75
CA LEU A 294 28.31 9.39 11.90
C LEU A 294 29.42 8.64 12.64
N LYS A 295 29.73 9.06 13.87
CA LYS A 295 30.75 8.40 14.71
C LYS A 295 30.39 6.95 15.02
N GLY A 296 29.11 6.66 15.25
CA GLY A 296 28.64 5.29 15.45
C GLY A 296 28.79 4.42 14.20
N ILE A 297 28.61 4.97 13.00
CA ILE A 297 28.86 4.27 11.73
C ILE A 297 30.36 3.98 11.59
N GLU A 298 31.21 5.00 11.74
CA GLU A 298 32.67 4.86 11.66
C GLU A 298 33.19 3.80 12.65
N ARG A 299 32.72 3.83 13.91
CA ARG A 299 33.10 2.84 14.92
C ARG A 299 32.70 1.40 14.55
N MET A 300 31.51 1.22 13.98
CA MET A 300 31.09 -0.12 13.53
C MET A 300 31.88 -0.61 12.31
N GLN A 301 32.43 0.29 11.48
CA GLN A 301 33.28 -0.10 10.35
C GLN A 301 34.60 -0.69 10.85
N GLU A 302 35.11 -0.19 11.96
CA GLU A 302 36.29 -0.75 12.64
C GLU A 302 35.99 -2.09 13.32
N LEU A 303 34.85 -2.20 14.02
CA LEU A 303 34.50 -3.37 14.81
C LEU A 303 34.04 -4.57 13.98
N VAL A 304 33.36 -4.33 12.85
CA VAL A 304 32.76 -5.40 12.02
C VAL A 304 33.02 -5.13 10.53
N PRO A 305 34.30 -5.10 10.08
CA PRO A 305 34.67 -4.66 8.73
C PRO A 305 34.11 -5.53 7.61
N GLY A 306 33.76 -6.80 7.89
CA GLY A 306 33.17 -7.72 6.92
C GLY A 306 31.67 -7.54 6.70
N ALA A 307 30.96 -6.81 7.58
CA ALA A 307 29.52 -6.63 7.50
C ALA A 307 29.17 -5.33 6.76
N PRO A 308 28.33 -5.38 5.70
CA PRO A 308 27.81 -4.16 5.09
C PRO A 308 26.94 -3.39 6.08
N GLN A 309 27.06 -2.06 6.06
CA GLN A 309 26.28 -1.16 6.91
C GLN A 309 25.27 -0.37 6.09
N VAL A 310 24.15 -0.01 6.70
CA VAL A 310 23.07 0.76 6.08
C VAL A 310 22.72 1.94 6.97
N ALA A 311 22.61 3.13 6.38
CA ALA A 311 22.07 4.32 7.03
C ALA A 311 20.55 4.40 6.78
N VAL A 312 19.78 4.51 7.86
CA VAL A 312 18.31 4.65 7.86
C VAL A 312 17.96 6.03 8.42
N PHE A 313 17.38 6.89 7.58
CA PHE A 313 17.18 8.30 7.92
C PHE A 313 15.78 8.56 8.48
N ASP A 314 15.68 9.27 9.60
CA ASP A 314 14.38 9.68 10.17
C ASP A 314 13.59 10.61 9.23
N THR A 315 14.27 11.34 8.35
CA THR A 315 13.63 12.24 7.36
C THR A 315 13.11 11.49 6.12
N SER A 316 13.53 10.24 5.90
CA SER A 316 13.28 9.54 4.62
C SER A 316 11.80 9.29 4.33
N PHE A 317 11.02 8.92 5.35
CA PHE A 317 9.57 8.66 5.19
C PHE A 317 8.79 9.91 4.74
N HIS A 318 9.31 11.10 5.07
CA HIS A 318 8.71 12.39 4.78
C HIS A 318 9.23 13.02 3.48
N ALA A 319 10.20 12.39 2.81
CA ALA A 319 10.88 12.98 1.65
C ALA A 319 9.92 13.28 0.46
N ASN A 320 8.82 12.53 0.36
CA ASN A 320 7.82 12.70 -0.69
C ASN A 320 6.65 13.62 -0.29
N MET A 321 6.81 14.38 0.80
CA MET A 321 5.85 15.41 1.18
C MET A 321 5.67 16.41 0.01
N PRO A 322 4.44 16.83 -0.30
CA PRO A 322 4.20 17.73 -1.42
C PRO A 322 4.68 19.16 -1.10
N GLU A 323 4.97 19.94 -2.16
CA GLU A 323 5.57 21.28 -2.06
C GLU A 323 4.79 22.24 -1.18
N GLN A 324 3.47 22.24 -1.28
CA GLN A 324 2.62 23.08 -0.44
C GLN A 324 2.71 22.77 1.06
N ALA A 325 3.14 21.57 1.44
CA ALA A 325 3.24 21.15 2.84
C ALA A 325 4.66 21.38 3.41
N TYR A 326 5.71 21.25 2.58
CA TYR A 326 7.09 21.47 3.06
C TYR A 326 7.58 22.90 2.96
N THR A 327 6.93 23.74 2.15
CA THR A 327 7.39 25.12 1.91
C THR A 327 6.98 26.02 3.06
N TYR A 328 7.96 26.67 3.70
CA TYR A 328 7.69 27.79 4.61
C TYR A 328 7.46 29.07 3.81
N ALA A 329 6.59 29.95 4.32
CA ALA A 329 6.30 31.26 3.72
C ALA A 329 7.44 32.28 3.99
N LEU A 330 8.64 31.99 3.49
CA LEU A 330 9.83 32.82 3.54
C LEU A 330 10.20 33.32 2.13
N PRO A 331 11.07 34.33 1.99
CA PRO A 331 11.60 34.72 0.69
C PRO A 331 12.24 33.53 -0.04
N PHE A 332 11.79 33.25 -1.26
CA PHE A 332 12.18 32.07 -2.04
C PHE A 332 13.70 31.89 -2.14
N ALA A 333 14.43 32.96 -2.47
CA ALA A 333 15.89 32.91 -2.63
C ALA A 333 16.62 32.46 -1.34
N VAL A 334 16.15 32.91 -0.17
CA VAL A 334 16.73 32.51 1.12
C VAL A 334 16.46 31.04 1.38
N SER A 335 15.23 30.58 1.11
CA SER A 335 14.88 29.17 1.28
C SER A 335 15.67 28.25 0.35
N GLU A 336 15.92 28.67 -0.89
CA GLU A 336 16.70 27.90 -1.86
C GLU A 336 18.18 27.83 -1.46
N GLU A 337 18.80 28.96 -1.12
CA GLU A 337 20.22 29.03 -0.73
C GLU A 337 20.51 28.23 0.54
N GLU A 338 19.66 28.38 1.56
CA GLU A 338 19.84 27.76 2.88
C GLU A 338 19.16 26.40 3.01
N GLN A 339 18.52 25.89 1.95
CA GLN A 339 17.78 24.63 1.92
C GLN A 339 16.70 24.54 3.02
N ILE A 340 16.02 25.66 3.28
CA ILE A 340 14.98 25.79 4.32
C ILE A 340 13.67 25.21 3.81
N ARG A 341 13.27 24.09 4.41
CA ARG A 341 12.01 23.39 4.16
C ARG A 341 11.65 22.51 5.35
N ARG A 342 10.42 22.05 5.41
CA ARG A 342 10.03 20.94 6.29
C ARG A 342 10.74 19.67 5.84
N TYR A 343 11.43 19.01 6.77
CA TYR A 343 11.99 17.68 6.57
C TYR A 343 11.18 16.62 7.31
N GLY A 344 10.80 16.89 8.56
CA GLY A 344 10.09 15.92 9.40
C GLY A 344 11.02 14.86 10.02
N PHE A 345 10.64 14.34 11.18
CA PHE A 345 11.42 13.34 11.93
C PHE A 345 10.50 12.28 12.54
N HIS A 346 11.08 11.27 13.19
CA HIS A 346 10.40 10.04 13.59
C HIS A 346 9.82 9.27 12.39
N GLY A 347 10.34 9.48 11.17
CA GLY A 347 9.85 8.81 9.97
C GLY A 347 9.92 7.29 10.07
N THR A 348 10.96 6.75 10.71
CA THR A 348 11.09 5.31 11.01
C THR A 348 9.93 4.79 11.85
N SER A 349 9.56 5.52 12.92
CA SER A 349 8.44 5.16 13.79
C SER A 349 7.08 5.30 13.07
N HIS A 350 6.85 6.41 12.37
CA HIS A 350 5.63 6.64 11.60
C HIS A 350 5.44 5.58 10.51
N LYS A 351 6.51 5.23 9.79
CA LYS A 351 6.50 4.17 8.78
C LYS A 351 6.19 2.80 9.39
N PHE A 352 6.80 2.47 10.53
CA PHE A 352 6.54 1.21 11.23
C PHE A 352 5.05 1.07 11.61
N VAL A 353 4.47 2.09 12.25
CA VAL A 353 3.07 2.01 12.69
C VAL A 353 2.08 2.10 11.53
N THR A 354 2.45 2.74 10.42
CA THR A 354 1.71 2.73 9.15
C THR A 354 1.55 1.31 8.61
N LEU A 355 2.66 0.60 8.43
CA LEU A 355 2.66 -0.76 7.91
C LEU A 355 2.01 -1.74 8.88
N SER A 356 2.22 -1.56 10.18
CA SER A 356 1.58 -2.35 11.24
C SER A 356 0.06 -2.18 11.23
N THR A 357 -0.42 -0.95 11.00
CA THR A 357 -1.86 -0.65 10.88
C THR A 357 -2.46 -1.35 9.66
N ALA A 358 -1.82 -1.23 8.49
CA ALA A 358 -2.27 -1.89 7.27
C ALA A 358 -2.35 -3.42 7.43
N THR A 359 -1.34 -4.01 8.08
CA THR A 359 -1.31 -5.45 8.43
C THR A 359 -2.47 -5.82 9.36
N TYR A 360 -2.66 -5.07 10.44
CA TYR A 360 -3.70 -5.31 11.43
C TYR A 360 -5.10 -5.23 10.85
N LEU A 361 -5.36 -4.21 10.01
CA LEU A 361 -6.64 -4.02 9.34
C LEU A 361 -6.86 -4.98 8.18
N LYS A 362 -5.84 -5.76 7.78
CA LYS A 362 -5.83 -6.60 6.59
C LYS A 362 -6.27 -5.83 5.33
N ARG A 363 -5.81 -4.58 5.23
CA ARG A 363 -6.09 -3.66 4.12
C ARG A 363 -4.78 -3.16 3.51
N PRO A 364 -4.68 -3.06 2.18
CA PRO A 364 -3.50 -2.46 1.53
C PRO A 364 -3.23 -1.05 2.06
N VAL A 365 -1.95 -0.73 2.30
CA VAL A 365 -1.55 0.60 2.79
C VAL A 365 -1.95 1.70 1.80
N GLY A 366 -2.00 1.37 0.51
CA GLY A 366 -2.44 2.24 -0.57
C GLY A 366 -3.95 2.53 -0.59
N GLU A 367 -4.74 2.00 0.34
CA GLU A 367 -6.17 2.30 0.47
C GLU A 367 -6.51 3.08 1.75
N LEU A 368 -5.50 3.39 2.58
CA LEU A 368 -5.69 3.90 3.92
C LEU A 368 -5.26 5.37 4.04
N LYS A 369 -6.10 6.17 4.69
CA LYS A 369 -5.77 7.49 5.25
C LYS A 369 -5.55 7.35 6.75
N MET A 370 -4.38 7.73 7.23
CA MET A 370 -3.97 7.52 8.62
C MET A 370 -3.37 8.78 9.21
N ILE A 371 -3.60 8.98 10.50
CA ILE A 371 -2.88 9.97 11.31
C ILE A 371 -2.14 9.22 12.40
N SER A 372 -0.81 9.32 12.41
CA SER A 372 0.01 8.72 13.46
C SER A 372 0.52 9.78 14.44
N CYS A 373 0.22 9.59 15.71
CA CYS A 373 0.64 10.39 16.84
C CYS A 373 1.77 9.67 17.57
N HIS A 374 3.02 9.98 17.23
CA HIS A 374 4.19 9.56 18.01
C HIS A 374 4.36 10.53 19.17
N LEU A 375 3.95 10.12 20.37
CA LEU A 375 3.94 10.96 21.56
C LEU A 375 4.96 10.43 22.57
N GLY A 376 6.11 11.07 22.69
CA GLY A 376 7.17 10.74 23.65
C GLY A 376 7.83 12.00 24.23
N SER A 377 9.10 11.89 24.63
CA SER A 377 9.90 13.05 25.06
C SER A 377 10.12 14.03 23.89
N GLY A 378 10.29 13.51 22.68
CA GLY A 378 9.95 14.18 21.43
C GLY A 378 8.58 13.71 20.96
N ALA A 379 7.79 14.62 20.40
CA ALA A 379 6.44 14.30 19.95
C ALA A 379 6.18 14.88 18.55
N SER A 380 5.56 14.08 17.68
CA SER A 380 5.18 14.49 16.34
C SER A 380 3.90 13.80 15.88
N VAL A 381 3.12 14.49 15.06
CA VAL A 381 2.01 13.91 14.29
C VAL A 381 2.40 13.80 12.82
N CYS A 382 1.95 12.75 12.13
CA CYS A 382 2.13 12.59 10.69
C CYS A 382 0.77 12.33 10.02
N ALA A 383 0.48 13.05 8.94
CA ALA A 383 -0.61 12.73 8.02
C ALA A 383 -0.08 11.76 6.96
N ILE A 384 -0.75 10.62 6.79
CA ILE A 384 -0.35 9.56 5.88
C ILE A 384 -1.51 9.25 4.94
N ASP A 385 -1.30 9.53 3.65
CA ASP A 385 -2.31 9.33 2.62
C ASP A 385 -1.82 8.25 1.65
N HIS A 386 -2.54 7.13 1.59
CA HIS A 386 -2.23 5.99 0.71
C HIS A 386 -0.77 5.50 0.85
N GLY A 387 -0.29 5.42 2.10
CA GLY A 387 1.07 4.97 2.45
C GLY A 387 2.18 6.01 2.31
N ARG A 388 1.87 7.25 1.94
CA ARG A 388 2.84 8.35 1.84
C ARG A 388 2.63 9.36 2.95
N SER A 389 3.72 9.82 3.57
CA SER A 389 3.65 11.00 4.45
C SER A 389 3.37 12.24 3.61
N VAL A 390 2.22 12.86 3.84
CA VAL A 390 1.79 14.08 3.12
C VAL A 390 1.93 15.34 3.97
N ASP A 391 2.08 15.20 5.29
CA ASP A 391 2.41 16.28 6.22
C ASP A 391 2.99 15.68 7.52
N THR A 392 3.82 16.43 8.24
CA THR A 392 4.21 16.09 9.61
C THR A 392 4.52 17.33 10.45
N SER A 393 4.23 17.26 11.75
CA SER A 393 4.26 18.44 12.62
C SER A 393 5.66 18.99 12.84
N MET A 394 6.68 18.12 12.79
CA MET A 394 8.07 18.57 12.91
C MET A 394 8.55 19.20 11.60
N GLY A 395 9.46 20.15 11.75
CA GLY A 395 9.84 21.10 10.73
C GLY A 395 11.11 20.76 9.97
N MET A 396 11.86 21.82 9.67
CA MET A 396 13.28 21.75 9.33
C MET A 396 14.09 21.13 10.47
N THR A 397 13.69 21.39 11.71
CA THR A 397 14.29 20.85 12.92
C THR A 397 13.25 20.12 13.77
N PRO A 398 13.66 19.27 14.74
CA PRO A 398 12.74 18.60 15.65
C PRO A 398 12.04 19.55 16.66
N LEU A 399 12.15 20.88 16.49
CA LEU A 399 11.61 21.87 17.43
C LEU A 399 10.14 22.22 17.16
N GLU A 400 9.75 22.28 15.88
CA GLU A 400 8.40 22.64 15.45
C GLU A 400 7.37 21.56 15.82
N GLY A 401 6.11 21.96 15.94
CA GLY A 401 4.98 21.06 16.05
C GLY A 401 4.37 21.04 17.44
N LEU A 402 4.37 19.86 18.03
CA LEU A 402 3.75 19.60 19.32
C LEU A 402 4.55 20.21 20.47
N ILE A 403 3.86 20.48 21.57
CA ILE A 403 4.52 20.63 22.88
C ILE A 403 5.19 19.30 23.20
N MET A 404 6.46 19.32 23.61
CA MET A 404 7.22 18.11 23.94
C MET A 404 7.75 18.19 25.37
N GLY A 405 8.62 17.25 25.78
CA GLY A 405 9.17 17.24 27.14
C GLY A 405 9.86 18.55 27.53
N THR A 406 10.78 19.02 26.70
CA THR A 406 11.59 20.25 26.93
C THR A 406 11.54 21.25 25.78
N ARG A 407 10.77 20.96 24.74
CA ARG A 407 10.63 21.77 23.51
C ARG A 407 9.22 22.38 23.42
N PRO A 408 9.09 23.65 22.98
CA PRO A 408 7.81 24.35 22.98
C PRO A 408 6.85 23.87 21.89
N GLY A 409 7.34 23.32 20.77
CA GLY A 409 6.54 23.16 19.56
C GLY A 409 6.34 24.51 18.86
N ASP A 410 5.20 24.69 18.19
CA ASP A 410 4.94 25.94 17.47
C ASP A 410 4.82 27.14 18.41
N LEU A 411 5.58 28.18 18.07
CA LEU A 411 5.61 29.48 18.71
C LEU A 411 5.50 30.56 17.63
N ASP A 412 4.94 31.72 17.98
CA ASP A 412 5.04 32.93 17.15
C ASP A 412 6.52 33.36 17.03
N PRO A 413 7.08 33.46 15.80
CA PRO A 413 8.45 33.95 15.59
C PRO A 413 8.70 35.35 16.19
N GLY A 414 7.67 36.20 16.31
CA GLY A 414 7.76 37.51 16.96
C GLY A 414 8.17 37.44 18.43
N VAL A 415 7.87 36.34 19.13
CA VAL A 415 8.31 36.12 20.51
C VAL A 415 9.83 35.99 20.60
N LEU A 416 10.46 35.35 19.61
CA LEU A 416 11.92 35.22 19.56
C LEU A 416 12.58 36.59 19.40
N LEU A 417 12.08 37.40 18.46
CA LEU A 417 12.57 38.76 18.24
C LEU A 417 12.37 39.66 19.48
N HIS A 418 11.24 39.52 20.17
CA HIS A 418 10.98 40.23 21.41
C HIS A 418 12.00 39.87 22.49
N LEU A 419 12.31 38.59 22.68
CA LEU A 419 13.29 38.14 23.67
C LEU A 419 14.71 38.60 23.34
N MET A 420 15.11 38.58 22.07
CA MET A 420 16.41 39.12 21.65
C MET A 420 16.52 40.61 21.98
N ARG A 421 15.48 41.39 21.67
CA ARG A 421 15.48 42.85 21.89
C ARG A 421 15.42 43.23 23.37
N HIS A 422 14.58 42.57 24.16
CA HIS A 422 14.32 42.96 25.56
C HIS A 422 15.19 42.24 26.59
N ARG A 423 15.60 40.99 26.31
CA ARG A 423 16.46 40.21 27.21
C ARG A 423 17.90 40.09 26.71
N SER A 424 18.23 40.70 25.57
CA SER A 424 19.55 40.62 24.94
C SER A 424 20.02 39.17 24.73
N MET A 425 19.07 38.25 24.52
CA MET A 425 19.38 36.84 24.25
C MET A 425 19.97 36.70 22.85
N ASN A 426 21.08 35.97 22.73
CA ASN A 426 21.65 35.59 21.44
C ASN A 426 21.05 34.26 20.92
N ALA A 427 21.54 33.78 19.78
CA ALA A 427 21.05 32.55 19.17
C ALA A 427 21.27 31.33 20.07
N GLU A 428 22.39 31.24 20.77
CA GLU A 428 22.73 30.14 21.68
C GLU A 428 21.85 30.12 22.94
N ASP A 429 21.54 31.29 23.49
CA ASP A 429 20.64 31.44 24.63
C ASP A 429 19.22 31.02 24.27
N LEU A 430 18.75 31.44 23.09
CA LEU A 430 17.46 31.03 22.54
C LEU A 430 17.42 29.52 22.27
N ASP A 431 18.43 28.97 21.60
CA ASP A 431 18.51 27.53 21.32
C ASP A 431 18.43 26.72 22.61
N ARG A 432 19.22 27.10 23.63
CA ARG A 432 19.19 26.44 24.94
C ARG A 432 17.82 26.53 25.62
N MET A 433 17.18 27.71 25.59
CA MET A 433 15.86 27.90 26.16
C MET A 433 14.82 27.03 25.45
N LEU A 434 14.82 27.03 24.12
CA LEU A 434 13.85 26.33 23.28
C LEU A 434 14.06 24.81 23.34
N ASN A 435 15.29 24.30 23.32
CA ASN A 435 15.54 22.86 23.29
C ASN A 435 15.56 22.20 24.68
N LYS A 436 15.93 22.92 25.75
CA LYS A 436 16.19 22.32 27.07
C LYS A 436 15.30 22.85 28.21
N LYS A 437 14.67 24.02 28.08
CA LYS A 437 13.96 24.69 29.19
C LYS A 437 12.48 25.00 28.91
N SER A 438 11.94 24.54 27.78
CA SER A 438 10.58 24.84 27.33
C SER A 438 9.66 23.62 27.47
N GLY A 439 8.54 23.58 26.74
CA GLY A 439 7.65 22.42 26.68
C GLY A 439 6.92 22.13 27.99
N LEU A 440 6.65 20.85 28.25
CA LEU A 440 6.03 20.35 29.47
C LEU A 440 6.81 20.81 30.72
N LEU A 441 8.14 20.75 30.68
CA LEU A 441 9.00 21.24 31.75
C LEU A 441 8.84 22.75 31.98
N GLY A 442 8.88 23.55 30.93
CA GLY A 442 8.76 25.00 31.03
C GLY A 442 7.41 25.47 31.59
N ILE A 443 6.32 24.85 31.15
CA ILE A 443 4.97 25.21 31.60
C ILE A 443 4.75 24.75 33.06
N SER A 444 5.02 23.48 33.35
CA SER A 444 4.82 22.92 34.69
C SER A 444 5.77 23.52 35.72
N GLY A 445 7.02 23.76 35.34
CA GLY A 445 8.11 24.08 36.26
C GLY A 445 8.57 22.88 37.10
N THR A 446 8.08 21.67 36.80
CA THR A 446 8.26 20.48 37.65
C THR A 446 9.04 19.39 36.92
N SER A 447 8.52 18.89 35.78
CA SER A 447 9.09 17.75 35.08
C SER A 447 8.78 17.78 33.59
N ASN A 448 9.62 17.10 32.80
CA ASN A 448 9.34 16.78 31.40
C ASN A 448 8.63 15.41 31.22
N ASP A 449 8.44 14.63 32.29
CA ASP A 449 7.81 13.31 32.28
C ASP A 449 6.30 13.41 32.55
N MET A 450 5.50 13.00 31.57
CA MET A 450 4.03 13.03 31.64
C MET A 450 3.46 12.26 32.83
N ARG A 451 4.12 11.16 33.26
CA ARG A 451 3.66 10.36 34.41
C ARG A 451 3.76 11.14 35.72
N THR A 452 4.83 11.92 35.87
CA THR A 452 5.02 12.80 37.03
C THR A 452 3.99 13.94 37.01
N LEU A 453 3.72 14.51 35.83
CA LEU A 453 2.75 15.59 35.68
C LEU A 453 1.33 15.14 35.99
N LEU A 454 0.91 13.96 35.54
CA LEU A 454 -0.41 13.40 35.84
C LEU A 454 -0.62 13.24 37.34
N LYS A 455 0.34 12.64 38.05
CA LYS A 455 0.29 12.49 39.52
C LYS A 455 0.23 13.84 40.26
N ALA A 456 0.99 14.82 39.79
CA ALA A 456 1.00 16.16 40.38
C ALA A 456 -0.33 16.89 40.13
N ALA A 457 -0.91 16.75 38.93
CA ALA A 457 -2.21 17.32 38.59
C ALA A 457 -3.35 16.69 39.40
N GLU A 458 -3.34 15.36 39.59
CA GLU A 458 -4.26 14.66 40.51
C GLU A 458 -4.15 15.18 41.95
N SER A 459 -2.94 15.62 42.35
CA SER A 459 -2.69 16.23 43.66
C SER A 459 -3.01 17.73 43.72
N GLY A 460 -3.59 18.31 42.66
CA GLY A 460 -4.03 19.71 42.61
C GLY A 460 -3.03 20.73 42.06
N ASP A 461 -1.90 20.29 41.47
CA ASP A 461 -0.95 21.23 40.84
C ASP A 461 -1.51 21.81 39.53
N PHE A 462 -1.95 23.07 39.61
CA PHE A 462 -2.56 23.78 38.49
C PHE A 462 -1.60 23.98 37.29
N ARG A 463 -0.28 24.06 37.51
CA ARG A 463 0.69 24.23 36.41
C ARG A 463 0.90 22.93 35.67
N CYS A 464 0.92 21.80 36.38
CA CYS A 464 0.97 20.48 35.78
C CYS A 464 -0.29 20.20 34.95
N GLU A 465 -1.47 20.50 35.50
CA GLU A 465 -2.76 20.38 34.77
C GLU A 465 -2.79 21.30 33.54
N LYS A 466 -2.29 22.54 33.65
CA LYS A 466 -2.16 23.46 32.51
C LYS A 466 -1.23 22.90 31.43
N ALA A 467 -0.10 22.31 31.80
CA ALA A 467 0.85 21.70 30.86
C ALA A 467 0.21 20.53 30.10
N ILE A 468 -0.50 19.64 30.81
CA ILE A 468 -1.23 18.50 30.24
C ILE A 468 -2.30 18.99 29.26
N ASN A 469 -3.13 19.96 29.67
CA ASN A 469 -4.19 20.49 28.83
C ASN A 469 -3.67 21.18 27.58
N ALA A 470 -2.59 21.95 27.70
CA ALA A 470 -1.94 22.58 26.55
C ALA A 470 -1.38 21.52 25.56
N PHE A 471 -0.76 20.45 26.07
CA PHE A 471 -0.27 19.34 25.28
C PHE A 471 -1.40 18.64 24.51
N CYS A 472 -2.45 18.19 25.21
CA CYS A 472 -3.60 17.50 24.59
C CYS A 472 -4.32 18.39 23.57
N TYR A 473 -4.50 19.67 23.88
CA TYR A 473 -5.10 20.65 22.97
C TYR A 473 -4.30 20.81 21.68
N ARG A 474 -2.97 20.90 21.78
CA ARG A 474 -2.09 21.02 20.61
C ARG A 474 -2.17 19.77 19.73
N VAL A 475 -2.14 18.57 20.31
CA VAL A 475 -2.26 17.32 19.55
C VAL A 475 -3.63 17.26 18.85
N ARG A 476 -4.73 17.56 19.55
CA ARG A 476 -6.08 17.58 18.96
C ARG A 476 -6.17 18.54 17.77
N LYS A 477 -5.58 19.73 17.86
CA LYS A 477 -5.52 20.68 16.72
C LYS A 477 -4.82 20.07 15.50
N TYR A 478 -3.69 19.39 15.70
CA TYR A 478 -2.97 18.74 14.60
C TYR A 478 -3.79 17.61 13.96
N ILE A 479 -4.49 16.80 14.76
CA ILE A 479 -5.38 15.77 14.20
C ILE A 479 -6.48 16.41 13.36
N GLY A 480 -7.13 17.49 13.83
CA GLY A 480 -8.14 18.20 13.05
C GLY A 480 -7.58 18.82 11.76
N ALA A 481 -6.39 19.43 11.82
CA ALA A 481 -5.72 19.98 10.65
C ALA A 481 -5.39 18.91 9.60
N TYR A 482 -4.88 17.76 10.03
CA TYR A 482 -4.50 16.67 9.13
C TYR A 482 -5.70 15.88 8.61
N TRP A 483 -6.76 15.77 9.39
CA TRP A 483 -8.04 15.26 8.90
C TRP A 483 -8.55 16.15 7.75
N ALA A 484 -8.50 17.47 7.92
CA ALA A 484 -8.91 18.42 6.89
C ALA A 484 -8.00 18.37 5.66
N ALA A 485 -6.67 18.28 5.86
CA ALA A 485 -5.69 18.19 4.76
C ALA A 485 -5.89 16.95 3.88
N MET A 486 -6.33 15.82 4.45
CA MET A 486 -6.55 14.57 3.72
C MET A 486 -8.01 14.35 3.28
N GLY A 487 -8.96 15.15 3.77
CA GLY A 487 -10.39 15.00 3.45
C GLY A 487 -11.02 13.71 3.97
N GLY A 488 -10.46 13.11 5.03
CA GLY A 488 -10.94 11.86 5.61
C GLY A 488 -9.88 11.11 6.41
N LEU A 489 -10.31 10.08 7.13
CA LEU A 489 -9.45 9.28 8.01
C LEU A 489 -10.02 7.86 8.14
N ASP A 490 -9.17 6.84 7.99
CA ASP A 490 -9.50 5.44 8.30
C ASP A 490 -9.00 5.03 9.68
N ALA A 491 -7.81 5.50 10.08
CA ALA A 491 -7.23 5.16 11.39
C ALA A 491 -6.47 6.32 12.05
N LEU A 492 -6.70 6.48 13.36
CA LEU A 492 -5.92 7.33 14.27
C LEU A 492 -5.01 6.43 15.12
N ILE A 493 -3.71 6.65 15.06
CA ILE A 493 -2.71 5.77 15.69
C ILE A 493 -2.01 6.51 16.82
N PHE A 494 -1.95 5.91 18.01
CA PHE A 494 -1.14 6.38 19.13
C PHE A 494 0.06 5.46 19.33
N THR A 495 1.25 6.06 19.36
CA THR A 495 2.52 5.37 19.57
C THR A 495 3.49 6.25 20.37
N GLY A 496 4.66 5.73 20.73
CA GLY A 496 5.65 6.41 21.56
C GLY A 496 5.28 6.36 23.05
N GLY A 497 6.26 6.67 23.91
CA GLY A 497 6.15 6.41 25.34
C GLY A 497 4.91 6.97 26.04
N ILE A 498 4.44 8.17 25.68
CA ILE A 498 3.18 8.76 26.18
C ILE A 498 1.99 8.13 25.48
N GLY A 499 2.00 8.04 24.15
CA GLY A 499 0.87 7.56 23.35
C GLY A 499 0.49 6.11 23.66
N GLU A 500 1.48 5.28 23.96
CA GLU A 500 1.31 3.88 24.34
C GLU A 500 0.80 3.71 25.78
N ASN A 501 1.30 4.50 26.73
CA ASN A 501 1.15 4.20 28.15
C ASN A 501 0.13 5.09 28.88
N ALA A 502 -0.19 6.28 28.38
CA ALA A 502 -1.05 7.25 29.07
C ALA A 502 -2.48 7.23 28.52
N ALA A 503 -3.33 6.34 29.04
CA ALA A 503 -4.73 6.20 28.63
C ALA A 503 -5.53 7.50 28.76
N GLU A 504 -5.31 8.24 29.85
CA GLU A 504 -5.96 9.52 30.08
C GLU A 504 -5.57 10.57 29.02
N ILE A 505 -4.32 10.59 28.58
CA ILE A 505 -3.86 11.52 27.55
C ILE A 505 -4.55 11.22 26.22
N ARG A 506 -4.66 9.94 25.82
CA ARG A 506 -5.42 9.55 24.62
C ARG A 506 -6.88 10.00 24.71
N ALA A 507 -7.55 9.75 25.84
CA ALA A 507 -8.92 10.17 26.06
C ALA A 507 -9.09 11.70 25.99
N ARG A 508 -8.21 12.47 26.65
CA ARG A 508 -8.22 13.95 26.63
C ARG A 508 -7.97 14.51 25.21
N ILE A 509 -7.16 13.84 24.39
CA ILE A 509 -6.90 14.22 22.99
C ILE A 509 -8.14 13.98 22.13
N CYS A 510 -8.74 12.78 22.20
CA CYS A 510 -9.89 12.39 21.37
C CYS A 510 -11.20 13.07 21.78
N ARG A 511 -11.33 13.56 23.01
CA ARG A 511 -12.53 14.25 23.48
C ARG A 511 -12.93 15.42 22.58
N GLY A 512 -14.20 15.47 22.17
CA GLY A 512 -14.75 16.54 21.32
C GLY A 512 -14.52 16.32 19.82
N MET A 513 -14.07 15.13 19.42
CA MET A 513 -13.84 14.75 18.01
C MET A 513 -14.88 13.74 17.49
N GLU A 514 -15.96 13.52 18.24
CA GLU A 514 -17.00 12.52 17.93
C GLU A 514 -17.69 12.83 16.60
N ALA A 515 -17.90 14.12 16.30
CA ALA A 515 -18.45 14.58 15.02
C ALA A 515 -17.56 14.27 13.80
N LEU A 516 -16.26 14.03 14.02
CA LEU A 516 -15.33 13.58 12.99
C LEU A 516 -15.28 12.04 12.88
N GLY A 517 -16.03 11.32 13.70
CA GLY A 517 -16.02 9.86 13.79
C GLY A 517 -14.95 9.27 14.70
N VAL A 518 -14.24 10.10 15.48
CA VAL A 518 -13.22 9.64 16.44
C VAL A 518 -13.88 9.41 17.79
N VAL A 519 -14.20 8.14 18.09
CA VAL A 519 -14.88 7.74 19.32
C VAL A 519 -14.08 6.64 20.03
N VAL A 520 -13.62 6.93 21.25
CA VAL A 520 -12.82 6.02 22.07
C VAL A 520 -13.73 5.11 22.89
N TYR A 521 -13.41 3.82 22.94
CA TYR A 521 -14.02 2.88 23.85
C TYR A 521 -13.29 2.92 25.21
N ASP A 522 -13.85 3.68 26.15
CA ASP A 522 -13.17 4.05 27.40
C ASP A 522 -12.71 2.84 28.23
N ASP A 523 -13.53 1.79 28.31
CA ASP A 523 -13.21 0.57 29.06
C ASP A 523 -11.96 -0.14 28.51
N VAL A 524 -11.86 -0.25 27.19
CA VAL A 524 -10.70 -0.86 26.53
C VAL A 524 -9.49 0.05 26.66
N ASN A 525 -9.65 1.36 26.45
CA ASN A 525 -8.58 2.34 26.59
C ASN A 525 -7.94 2.35 27.99
N ALA A 526 -8.76 2.29 29.05
CA ALA A 526 -8.30 2.29 30.44
C ALA A 526 -7.57 1.00 30.85
N LYS A 527 -8.03 -0.16 30.33
CA LYS A 527 -7.46 -1.49 30.63
C LYS A 527 -6.24 -1.82 29.77
N MET A 528 -6.06 -1.16 28.62
CA MET A 528 -4.95 -1.43 27.71
C MET A 528 -3.59 -1.24 28.40
N ARG A 529 -2.66 -2.15 28.11
CA ARG A 529 -1.26 -2.09 28.54
C ARG A 529 -0.36 -2.32 27.33
N SER A 530 0.60 -1.42 27.12
CA SER A 530 1.55 -1.54 26.02
C SER A 530 2.38 -2.82 26.15
N ARG A 531 2.41 -3.62 25.09
CA ARG A 531 3.25 -4.81 24.96
C ARG A 531 3.77 -4.89 23.54
N ARG A 532 5.08 -5.11 23.39
CA ARG A 532 5.73 -5.19 22.07
C ARG A 532 5.00 -6.20 21.17
N GLY A 533 4.77 -5.83 19.91
CA GLY A 533 4.09 -6.66 18.93
C GLY A 533 2.57 -6.76 19.12
N GLN A 534 2.00 -6.19 20.18
CA GLN A 534 0.56 -6.21 20.43
C GLN A 534 -0.10 -4.89 20.06
N ILE A 535 -0.91 -4.92 19.01
CA ILE A 535 -1.77 -3.81 18.61
C ILE A 535 -3.09 -3.91 19.38
N THR A 536 -3.55 -2.81 19.96
CA THR A 536 -4.87 -2.74 20.61
C THR A 536 -5.73 -1.70 19.92
N ASP A 537 -6.93 -2.10 19.51
CA ASP A 537 -7.95 -1.20 19.02
C ASP A 537 -8.80 -0.69 20.18
N ILE A 538 -8.80 0.63 20.37
CA ILE A 538 -9.52 1.34 21.43
C ILE A 538 -10.68 2.17 20.88
N SER A 539 -11.15 1.89 19.66
CA SER A 539 -12.34 2.55 19.10
C SER A 539 -13.63 1.86 19.56
N GLU A 540 -14.71 2.65 19.66
CA GLU A 540 -16.06 2.11 19.91
C GLU A 540 -16.44 1.06 18.85
N PRO A 541 -17.13 -0.03 19.24
CA PRO A 541 -17.69 -0.99 18.29
C PRO A 541 -18.55 -0.29 17.22
N GLY A 542 -18.31 -0.64 15.95
CA GLY A 542 -18.99 0.00 14.81
C GLY A 542 -18.44 1.36 14.39
N SER A 543 -17.45 1.93 15.10
CA SER A 543 -16.78 3.15 14.65
C SER A 543 -16.12 2.95 13.28
N ARG A 544 -16.43 3.87 12.35
CA ARG A 544 -15.83 3.91 11.00
C ARG A 544 -14.33 4.20 11.05
N ILE A 545 -13.90 5.05 11.99
CA ILE A 545 -12.48 5.35 12.22
C ILE A 545 -11.97 4.43 13.32
N ARG A 546 -10.91 3.67 13.03
CA ARG A 546 -10.24 2.83 14.03
C ARG A 546 -9.25 3.67 14.84
N ILE A 547 -9.17 3.43 16.14
CA ILE A 547 -8.23 4.13 17.01
C ILE A 547 -7.28 3.07 17.56
N LEU A 548 -6.05 3.06 17.08
CA LEU A 548 -5.10 1.99 17.38
C LEU A 548 -4.01 2.49 18.31
N VAL A 549 -3.66 1.67 19.29
CA VAL A 549 -2.44 1.84 20.09
C VAL A 549 -1.43 0.81 19.61
N ILE A 550 -0.32 1.29 19.05
CA ILE A 550 0.71 0.48 18.42
C ILE A 550 2.05 0.81 19.07
N PRO A 551 2.65 -0.13 19.83
CA PRO A 551 3.99 0.07 20.38
C PRO A 551 5.03 0.17 19.27
N ALA A 552 5.78 1.27 19.21
CA ALA A 552 6.78 1.47 18.17
C ALA A 552 7.95 0.48 18.32
N ASP A 553 8.45 -0.02 17.19
CA ASP A 553 9.65 -0.85 17.12
C ASP A 553 10.58 -0.32 16.03
N GLU A 554 11.21 0.83 16.32
CA GLU A 554 12.11 1.51 15.40
C GLU A 554 13.31 0.63 15.04
N GLU A 555 13.82 -0.15 15.99
CA GLU A 555 14.94 -1.06 15.75
C GLU A 555 14.56 -2.16 14.76
N LYS A 556 13.37 -2.77 14.88
CA LYS A 556 12.90 -3.75 13.90
C LYS A 556 12.71 -3.13 12.52
N MET A 557 12.21 -1.89 12.46
CA MET A 557 12.10 -1.15 11.21
C MET A 557 13.48 -0.87 10.58
N ILE A 558 14.49 -0.50 11.37
CA ILE A 558 15.88 -0.32 10.89
C ILE A 558 16.45 -1.63 10.37
N ALA A 559 16.24 -2.76 11.06
CA ALA A 559 16.70 -4.07 10.61
C ALA A 559 16.05 -4.46 9.27
N ARG A 560 14.73 -4.26 9.14
CA ARG A 560 13.99 -4.46 7.88
C ARG A 560 14.54 -3.57 6.76
N GLU A 561 14.71 -2.28 7.01
CA GLU A 561 15.28 -1.35 6.03
C GLU A 561 16.71 -1.73 5.62
N THR A 562 17.48 -2.31 6.55
CA THR A 562 18.82 -2.84 6.27
C THR A 562 18.76 -4.00 5.28
N ILE A 563 17.91 -5.00 5.51
CA ILE A 563 17.67 -6.11 4.58
C ILE A 563 17.27 -5.57 3.20
N HIS A 564 16.32 -4.63 3.17
CA HIS A 564 15.77 -4.08 1.94
C HIS A 564 16.80 -3.25 1.16
N ALA A 565 17.64 -2.47 1.84
CA ALA A 565 18.72 -1.71 1.21
C ALA A 565 19.81 -2.61 0.62
N LEU A 566 20.17 -3.70 1.32
CA LEU A 566 21.16 -4.65 0.83
C LEU A 566 20.62 -5.51 -0.32
N GLY A 567 19.35 -5.91 -0.27
CA GLY A 567 18.65 -6.55 -1.39
C GLY A 567 18.62 -5.67 -2.64
N ARG A 568 18.35 -4.35 -2.48
CA ARG A 568 18.44 -3.35 -3.55
C ARG A 568 19.87 -3.17 -4.12
N THR A 569 20.92 -3.46 -3.34
CA THR A 569 22.31 -3.28 -3.77
C THR A 569 22.86 -4.51 -4.50
N ARG A 570 22.42 -5.73 -4.13
CA ARG A 570 22.78 -6.98 -4.82
C ARG A 570 22.29 -7.02 -6.28
N SER A 571 21.30 -6.19 -6.63
CA SER A 571 20.78 -6.07 -7.99
C SER A 571 21.59 -5.14 -8.91
N ARG A 572 22.84 -4.73 -8.60
CA ARG A 572 23.59 -3.77 -9.45
C ARG A 572 23.82 -4.25 -10.90
N GLU A 573 23.94 -5.56 -11.13
CA GLU A 573 23.94 -6.16 -12.47
C GLU A 573 22.53 -6.21 -13.09
N ASP A 574 21.50 -6.49 -12.30
CA ASP A 574 20.10 -6.42 -12.75
C ASP A 574 19.68 -4.97 -13.05
N LEU A 575 20.18 -3.97 -12.32
CA LEU A 575 19.98 -2.54 -12.55
C LEU A 575 20.65 -2.11 -13.85
N LYS A 576 21.79 -2.70 -14.20
CA LYS A 576 22.42 -2.47 -15.50
C LYS A 576 21.56 -3.05 -16.63
N LYS A 577 20.89 -4.19 -16.41
CA LYS A 577 19.90 -4.76 -17.34
C LYS A 577 18.61 -3.94 -17.42
N LEU A 578 18.03 -3.56 -16.28
CA LEU A 578 16.84 -2.71 -16.15
C LEU A 578 17.02 -1.34 -16.84
N ARG A 579 18.22 -0.76 -16.73
CA ARG A 579 18.58 0.50 -17.39
C ARG A 579 18.95 0.35 -18.86
N SER A 580 19.07 -0.88 -19.37
CA SER A 580 19.45 -1.14 -20.77
C SER A 580 18.27 -1.33 -21.70
N SER A 581 17.11 -1.74 -21.17
CA SER A 581 15.91 -1.97 -21.99
C SER A 581 15.01 -0.73 -22.02
N PRO A 582 14.82 -0.11 -23.19
CA PRO A 582 13.91 1.03 -23.33
C PRO A 582 12.45 0.57 -23.18
N ILE A 583 11.66 1.36 -22.45
CA ILE A 583 10.21 1.18 -22.32
C ILE A 583 9.54 2.35 -23.03
N ALA A 584 8.68 2.05 -24.02
CA ALA A 584 7.85 3.08 -24.64
C ALA A 584 6.85 3.60 -23.61
N ILE A 585 6.63 4.92 -23.58
CA ILE A 585 5.64 5.57 -22.73
C ILE A 585 4.45 5.97 -23.59
N SER A 586 3.29 5.46 -23.22
CA SER A 586 2.01 5.74 -23.84
C SER A 586 1.18 6.64 -22.95
N VAL A 587 0.87 7.84 -23.46
CA VAL A 587 0.00 8.78 -22.76
C VAL A 587 -1.44 8.31 -22.95
N SER A 588 -2.06 7.92 -21.84
CA SER A 588 -3.45 7.44 -21.82
C SER A 588 -4.36 8.66 -21.74
N ALA A 589 -4.94 9.01 -22.89
CA ALA A 589 -6.01 9.98 -22.96
C ALA A 589 -7.25 9.48 -22.23
N ARG A 590 -8.12 10.40 -21.80
CA ARG A 590 -9.44 10.06 -21.25
C ARG A 590 -10.20 9.12 -22.19
N HIS A 591 -10.76 8.06 -21.65
CA HIS A 591 -11.45 7.05 -22.44
C HIS A 591 -12.45 6.25 -21.61
N VAL A 592 -13.30 5.50 -22.32
CA VAL A 592 -14.33 4.65 -21.71
C VAL A 592 -14.13 3.21 -22.16
N HIS A 593 -14.23 2.30 -21.21
CA HIS A 593 -14.48 0.90 -21.47
C HIS A 593 -15.95 0.61 -21.18
N LEU A 594 -16.61 -0.09 -22.09
CA LEU A 594 -18.04 -0.40 -21.96
C LEU A 594 -18.27 -1.90 -21.90
N THR A 595 -19.32 -2.29 -21.21
CA THR A 595 -19.98 -3.57 -21.44
C THR A 595 -20.69 -3.54 -22.80
N GLN A 596 -20.92 -4.71 -23.37
CA GLN A 596 -21.70 -4.82 -24.60
C GLN A 596 -23.12 -4.26 -24.43
N GLU A 597 -23.74 -4.52 -23.29
CA GLU A 597 -25.07 -3.99 -22.93
C GLU A 597 -25.10 -2.46 -22.92
N HIS A 598 -24.13 -1.81 -22.23
CA HIS A 598 -24.08 -0.36 -22.20
C HIS A 598 -23.79 0.23 -23.57
N PHE A 599 -22.92 -0.40 -24.36
CA PHE A 599 -22.67 0.03 -25.74
C PHE A 599 -23.96 0.01 -26.57
N GLU A 600 -24.75 -1.05 -26.49
CA GLU A 600 -26.02 -1.17 -27.20
C GLU A 600 -27.05 -0.14 -26.74
N ARG A 601 -27.13 0.16 -25.44
CA ARG A 601 -28.00 1.24 -24.92
C ARG A 601 -27.58 2.61 -25.43
N LEU A 602 -26.28 2.84 -25.63
CA LEU A 602 -25.73 4.12 -26.06
C LEU A 602 -25.79 4.31 -27.57
N PHE A 603 -25.72 3.24 -28.38
CA PHE A 603 -25.58 3.35 -29.85
C PHE A 603 -26.61 2.57 -30.66
N GLY A 604 -27.44 1.75 -30.02
CA GLY A 604 -28.51 0.95 -30.62
C GLY A 604 -28.37 -0.55 -30.34
N ALA A 605 -29.50 -1.23 -30.12
CA ALA A 605 -29.56 -2.66 -29.83
C ALA A 605 -28.87 -3.52 -30.89
N GLY A 606 -28.11 -4.53 -30.46
CA GLY A 606 -27.41 -5.47 -31.33
C GLY A 606 -26.19 -4.89 -32.08
N ARG A 607 -25.78 -3.65 -31.84
CA ARG A 607 -24.56 -3.08 -32.43
C ARG A 607 -23.32 -3.48 -31.66
N THR A 608 -22.21 -3.65 -32.37
CA THR A 608 -20.89 -3.89 -31.78
C THR A 608 -19.96 -2.71 -32.09
N MET A 609 -18.92 -2.54 -31.26
CA MET A 609 -17.93 -1.48 -31.42
C MET A 609 -17.24 -1.59 -32.79
N THR A 610 -17.19 -0.48 -33.52
CA THR A 610 -16.54 -0.45 -34.83
C THR A 610 -15.05 -0.19 -34.65
N LEU A 611 -14.19 -1.08 -35.16
CA LEU A 611 -12.74 -0.88 -35.15
C LEU A 611 -12.38 0.40 -35.91
N ARG A 612 -11.71 1.36 -35.23
CA ARG A 612 -11.13 2.55 -35.87
C ARG A 612 -9.62 2.42 -36.05
N SER A 613 -8.92 2.00 -35.00
CA SER A 613 -7.46 1.81 -35.03
C SER A 613 -7.02 0.89 -33.90
N ASP A 614 -6.02 0.06 -34.14
CA ASP A 614 -5.40 -0.77 -33.10
C ASP A 614 -4.67 0.09 -32.06
N LEU A 615 -4.61 -0.40 -30.83
CA LEU A 615 -3.80 0.17 -29.74
C LEU A 615 -2.46 -0.59 -29.60
N SER A 616 -1.57 -0.07 -28.75
CA SER A 616 -0.25 -0.68 -28.51
C SER A 616 -0.34 -2.10 -27.97
N GLN A 617 -1.36 -2.39 -27.15
CA GLN A 617 -1.59 -3.70 -26.55
C GLN A 617 -2.34 -4.64 -27.52
N PRO A 618 -1.84 -5.87 -27.76
CA PRO A 618 -2.45 -6.81 -28.68
C PRO A 618 -3.95 -7.05 -28.43
N GLY A 619 -4.75 -6.94 -29.48
CA GLY A 619 -6.20 -7.18 -29.43
C GLY A 619 -7.04 -6.07 -28.80
N GLN A 620 -6.43 -4.96 -28.37
CA GLN A 620 -7.13 -3.76 -27.93
C GLN A 620 -7.22 -2.75 -29.08
N PHE A 621 -8.33 -2.00 -29.14
CA PHE A 621 -8.54 -1.04 -30.21
C PHE A 621 -9.33 0.19 -29.77
N ALA A 622 -9.14 1.31 -30.46
CA ALA A 622 -10.01 2.46 -30.37
C ALA A 622 -11.25 2.24 -31.24
N ALA A 623 -12.43 2.48 -30.70
CA ALA A 623 -13.68 2.40 -31.46
C ALA A 623 -13.94 3.68 -32.27
N ALA A 624 -14.71 3.58 -33.34
CA ALA A 624 -15.15 4.73 -34.13
C ALA A 624 -16.10 5.62 -33.31
N GLU A 625 -16.95 4.96 -32.52
CA GLU A 625 -17.92 5.54 -31.60
C GLU A 625 -17.24 6.31 -30.45
N ALA A 626 -17.98 7.25 -29.88
CA ALA A 626 -17.54 8.07 -28.76
C ALA A 626 -18.75 8.49 -27.93
N VAL A 627 -18.55 8.66 -26.62
CA VAL A 627 -19.60 9.06 -25.67
C VAL A 627 -19.33 10.44 -25.10
N ASN A 628 -20.36 11.14 -24.68
CA ASN A 628 -20.22 12.32 -23.81
C ASN A 628 -20.28 11.86 -22.36
N LEU A 629 -19.40 12.40 -21.52
CA LEU A 629 -19.42 12.22 -20.07
C LEU A 629 -20.17 13.39 -19.45
N ILE A 630 -21.15 13.13 -18.61
CA ILE A 630 -21.96 14.16 -17.95
C ILE A 630 -21.84 13.94 -16.43
N GLY A 631 -21.26 14.92 -15.76
CA GLY A 631 -21.17 14.98 -14.29
C GLY A 631 -22.02 16.11 -13.71
N PRO A 632 -22.09 16.23 -12.38
CA PRO A 632 -22.96 17.19 -11.70
C PRO A 632 -22.73 18.66 -12.07
N LYS A 633 -21.50 19.04 -12.45
CA LYS A 633 -21.14 20.44 -12.79
C LYS A 633 -21.03 20.71 -14.29
N GLY A 634 -20.91 19.68 -15.12
CA GLY A 634 -20.61 19.89 -16.54
C GLY A 634 -20.42 18.61 -17.33
N ARG A 635 -20.00 18.78 -18.59
CA ARG A 635 -19.87 17.70 -19.57
C ARG A 635 -18.54 17.70 -20.32
N ILE A 636 -18.12 16.53 -20.79
CA ILE A 636 -16.98 16.33 -21.68
C ILE A 636 -17.47 15.56 -22.91
N ASP A 637 -17.33 16.17 -24.08
CA ASP A 637 -17.86 15.60 -25.31
C ASP A 637 -16.89 14.65 -26.01
N ARG A 638 -17.45 13.66 -26.72
CA ARG A 638 -16.75 12.78 -27.66
C ARG A 638 -15.53 12.04 -27.07
N VAL A 639 -15.68 11.54 -25.86
CA VAL A 639 -14.69 10.66 -25.22
C VAL A 639 -14.62 9.32 -25.92
N ARG A 640 -13.39 8.86 -26.20
CA ARG A 640 -13.12 7.65 -26.99
C ARG A 640 -13.55 6.41 -26.21
N ILE A 641 -14.15 5.45 -26.91
CA ILE A 641 -14.40 4.11 -26.39
C ILE A 641 -13.23 3.21 -26.81
N LEU A 642 -12.69 2.43 -25.88
CA LEU A 642 -11.67 1.42 -26.18
C LEU A 642 -12.27 0.02 -26.07
N GLY A 643 -12.15 -0.73 -27.16
CA GLY A 643 -12.54 -2.11 -27.29
C GLY A 643 -11.39 -3.09 -27.00
N PRO A 644 -11.72 -4.38 -26.79
CA PRO A 644 -13.06 -4.96 -26.87
C PRO A 644 -13.92 -4.63 -25.64
N ALA A 645 -15.22 -4.93 -25.72
CA ALA A 645 -16.13 -4.77 -24.59
C ALA A 645 -15.63 -5.52 -23.34
N ARG A 646 -15.79 -4.90 -22.17
CA ARG A 646 -15.35 -5.43 -20.87
C ARG A 646 -16.53 -6.03 -20.08
N LYS A 647 -16.21 -6.74 -18.99
CA LYS A 647 -17.21 -7.27 -18.03
C LYS A 647 -17.92 -6.15 -17.25
N GLU A 648 -17.23 -5.04 -17.02
CA GLU A 648 -17.77 -3.86 -16.35
C GLU A 648 -17.41 -2.61 -17.15
N SER A 649 -18.28 -1.61 -17.10
CA SER A 649 -18.01 -0.30 -17.70
C SER A 649 -17.17 0.55 -16.75
N GLN A 650 -16.23 1.29 -17.32
CA GLN A 650 -15.29 2.10 -16.57
C GLN A 650 -14.93 3.33 -17.38
N VAL A 651 -14.79 4.47 -16.71
CA VAL A 651 -14.35 5.72 -17.31
C VAL A 651 -13.00 6.09 -16.69
N GLU A 652 -11.99 6.27 -17.53
CA GLU A 652 -10.70 6.81 -17.13
C GLU A 652 -10.63 8.28 -17.54
N ILE A 653 -10.43 9.16 -16.58
CA ILE A 653 -10.30 10.62 -16.81
C ILE A 653 -9.00 11.15 -16.22
N ALA A 654 -8.61 12.35 -16.65
CA ALA A 654 -7.51 13.08 -16.02
C ALA A 654 -7.99 13.78 -14.74
N ARG A 655 -7.08 14.12 -13.82
CA ARG A 655 -7.44 14.88 -12.60
C ARG A 655 -8.06 16.24 -12.93
N THR A 656 -7.60 16.90 -13.99
CA THR A 656 -8.15 18.17 -14.44
C THR A 656 -9.61 18.06 -14.91
N ASP A 657 -10.02 16.89 -15.42
CA ASP A 657 -11.38 16.64 -15.89
C ASP A 657 -12.39 16.57 -14.74
N GLN A 658 -11.94 16.14 -13.56
CA GLN A 658 -12.77 16.01 -12.36
C GLN A 658 -13.42 17.36 -11.98
N PHE A 659 -12.72 18.48 -12.19
CA PHE A 659 -13.23 19.83 -11.89
C PHE A 659 -14.34 20.24 -12.85
N LYS A 660 -14.19 19.88 -14.13
CA LYS A 660 -15.17 20.18 -15.18
C LYS A 660 -16.44 19.36 -15.01
N LEU A 661 -16.30 18.08 -14.66
CA LEU A 661 -17.42 17.18 -14.41
C LEU A 661 -18.05 17.41 -13.03
N GLY A 662 -17.29 17.92 -12.06
CA GLY A 662 -17.76 18.14 -10.69
C GLY A 662 -17.83 16.87 -9.85
N ILE A 663 -16.92 15.93 -10.10
CA ILE A 663 -16.78 14.66 -9.38
C ILE A 663 -15.37 14.58 -8.78
N GLU A 664 -15.24 13.99 -7.59
CA GLU A 664 -13.95 13.75 -6.96
C GLU A 664 -13.51 12.32 -7.24
N VAL A 665 -12.44 12.16 -8.03
CA VAL A 665 -12.08 10.88 -8.63
C VAL A 665 -10.80 10.32 -8.03
N PRO A 666 -10.81 9.09 -7.47
CA PRO A 666 -9.61 8.49 -6.89
C PRO A 666 -8.64 7.98 -7.96
N ILE A 667 -7.37 7.87 -7.59
CA ILE A 667 -6.35 7.17 -8.40
C ILE A 667 -6.46 5.68 -8.13
N ARG A 668 -6.70 4.87 -9.16
CA ARG A 668 -6.94 3.42 -9.06
C ARG A 668 -6.28 2.65 -10.20
N ASP A 669 -6.10 1.35 -10.01
CA ASP A 669 -5.72 0.45 -11.09
C ASP A 669 -6.90 0.23 -12.04
N SER A 670 -6.66 0.12 -13.35
CA SER A 670 -7.73 -0.16 -14.32
C SER A 670 -8.39 -1.50 -14.00
N GLY A 671 -9.71 -1.48 -13.81
CA GLY A 671 -10.53 -2.60 -13.36
C GLY A 671 -10.87 -2.59 -11.86
N ASP A 672 -10.29 -1.67 -11.07
CA ASP A 672 -10.65 -1.45 -9.66
C ASP A 672 -11.68 -0.32 -9.54
N THR A 673 -12.96 -0.70 -9.63
CA THR A 673 -14.12 0.22 -9.68
C THR A 673 -14.84 0.35 -8.34
N GLU A 674 -14.43 -0.39 -7.30
CA GLU A 674 -15.15 -0.45 -6.02
C GLU A 674 -14.96 0.85 -5.20
N GLY A 675 -16.06 1.41 -4.68
CA GLY A 675 -16.03 2.67 -3.92
C GLY A 675 -15.67 3.91 -4.76
N THR A 676 -15.66 3.80 -6.09
CA THR A 676 -15.39 4.91 -7.01
C THR A 676 -16.70 5.65 -7.38
N PRO A 677 -16.64 6.95 -7.72
CA PRO A 677 -17.83 7.68 -8.14
C PRO A 677 -18.35 7.19 -9.50
N GLY A 678 -19.63 7.47 -9.74
CA GLY A 678 -20.32 7.28 -11.02
C GLY A 678 -20.44 8.57 -11.84
N LEU A 679 -20.98 8.45 -13.05
CA LEU A 679 -21.40 9.56 -13.92
C LEU A 679 -22.35 9.07 -15.02
N THR A 680 -22.97 9.98 -15.74
CA THR A 680 -23.85 9.65 -16.87
C THR A 680 -23.07 9.65 -18.19
N LEU A 681 -23.22 8.57 -18.96
CA LEU A 681 -22.74 8.45 -20.33
C LEU A 681 -23.88 8.76 -21.31
N GLU A 682 -23.58 9.51 -22.36
CA GLU A 682 -24.51 9.83 -23.45
C GLU A 682 -23.89 9.40 -24.78
N GLY A 683 -24.60 8.58 -25.55
CA GLY A 683 -24.24 8.15 -26.90
C GLY A 683 -25.29 8.61 -27.92
N ASP A 684 -25.15 8.17 -29.17
CA ASP A 684 -26.00 8.62 -30.28
C ASP A 684 -27.47 8.19 -30.14
N ALA A 685 -27.73 7.09 -29.45
CA ALA A 685 -29.05 6.45 -29.34
C ALA A 685 -29.66 6.53 -27.93
N GLY A 686 -28.89 6.91 -26.91
CA GLY A 686 -29.39 6.92 -25.53
C GLY A 686 -28.34 7.27 -24.48
N THR A 687 -28.73 7.10 -23.21
CA THR A 687 -27.89 7.39 -22.04
C THR A 687 -27.79 6.19 -21.09
N VAL A 688 -26.70 6.15 -20.32
CA VAL A 688 -26.43 5.16 -19.28
C VAL A 688 -25.88 5.86 -18.04
N ASP A 689 -26.55 5.71 -16.92
CA ASP A 689 -26.04 6.17 -15.61
C ASP A 689 -25.16 5.08 -15.00
N LEU A 690 -23.89 5.41 -14.78
CA LEU A 690 -22.98 4.55 -14.02
C LEU A 690 -23.09 4.91 -12.54
N GLU A 691 -23.36 3.93 -11.68
CA GLU A 691 -23.34 4.11 -10.22
C GLU A 691 -21.91 4.24 -9.67
N LYS A 692 -20.95 3.61 -10.35
CA LYS A 692 -19.51 3.58 -10.02
C LYS A 692 -18.69 3.35 -11.28
N GLY A 693 -17.37 3.50 -11.19
CA GLY A 693 -16.42 3.11 -12.24
C GLY A 693 -15.66 4.27 -12.87
N VAL A 694 -15.71 5.48 -12.31
CA VAL A 694 -14.90 6.60 -12.77
C VAL A 694 -13.61 6.68 -11.95
N ILE A 695 -12.46 6.62 -12.64
CA ILE A 695 -11.14 6.62 -12.00
C ILE A 695 -10.15 7.55 -12.72
N CYS A 696 -9.11 7.96 -11.99
CA CYS A 696 -7.84 8.39 -12.58
C CYS A 696 -6.93 7.17 -12.64
N ALA A 697 -6.46 6.79 -13.82
CA ALA A 697 -5.65 5.59 -13.98
C ALA A 697 -4.29 5.76 -13.30
N LYS A 698 -3.93 4.82 -12.42
CA LYS A 698 -2.58 4.75 -11.85
C LYS A 698 -1.58 4.36 -12.93
N ARG A 699 -0.46 5.07 -13.02
CA ARG A 699 0.66 4.72 -13.90
C ARG A 699 1.17 3.30 -13.66
N HIS A 700 1.40 2.56 -14.74
CA HIS A 700 1.79 1.16 -14.69
C HIS A 700 2.57 0.76 -15.95
N ILE A 701 3.31 -0.34 -15.87
CA ILE A 701 3.98 -1.00 -16.98
C ILE A 701 3.23 -2.28 -17.30
N HIS A 702 2.83 -2.45 -18.55
CA HIS A 702 2.49 -3.73 -19.12
C HIS A 702 3.77 -4.44 -19.56
N ILE A 703 3.93 -5.72 -19.22
CA ILE A 703 5.10 -6.51 -19.61
C ILE A 703 4.73 -7.99 -19.75
N SER A 704 5.39 -8.71 -20.67
CA SER A 704 5.22 -10.16 -20.79
C SER A 704 5.99 -10.93 -19.70
N PRO A 705 5.63 -12.18 -19.35
CA PRO A 705 6.36 -12.98 -18.37
C PRO A 705 7.84 -13.19 -18.74
N GLU A 706 8.13 -13.35 -20.03
CA GLU A 706 9.50 -13.54 -20.54
C GLU A 706 10.33 -12.26 -20.36
N GLU A 707 9.80 -11.10 -20.75
CA GLU A 707 10.48 -9.81 -20.57
C GLU A 707 10.64 -9.46 -19.09
N ALA A 708 9.64 -9.75 -18.26
CA ALA A 708 9.71 -9.53 -16.81
C ALA A 708 10.83 -10.36 -16.19
N LEU A 709 10.90 -11.66 -16.54
CA LEU A 709 11.98 -12.54 -16.10
C LEU A 709 13.35 -12.03 -16.55
N ASN A 710 13.47 -11.59 -17.81
CA ASN A 710 14.72 -11.04 -18.37
C ASN A 710 15.19 -9.77 -17.64
N LEU A 711 14.24 -8.95 -17.19
CA LEU A 711 14.49 -7.73 -16.41
C LEU A 711 14.60 -7.97 -14.90
N GLY A 712 14.42 -9.21 -14.43
CA GLY A 712 14.42 -9.52 -12.99
C GLY A 712 13.23 -8.90 -12.23
N LEU A 713 12.13 -8.64 -12.95
CA LEU A 713 10.87 -8.09 -12.45
C LEU A 713 9.85 -9.20 -12.20
N ARG A 714 8.96 -8.96 -11.25
CA ARG A 714 7.82 -9.82 -10.92
C ARG A 714 6.51 -9.07 -11.14
N ASP A 715 5.42 -9.84 -11.26
CA ASP A 715 4.09 -9.22 -11.25
C ASP A 715 3.92 -8.44 -9.94
N ARG A 716 3.42 -7.21 -10.07
CA ARG A 716 3.23 -6.25 -8.98
C ARG A 716 4.49 -5.74 -8.29
N ASP A 717 5.67 -5.93 -8.87
CA ASP A 717 6.79 -5.10 -8.49
C ASP A 717 6.42 -3.62 -8.71
N VAL A 718 6.90 -2.76 -7.84
CA VAL A 718 6.72 -1.32 -8.00
C VAL A 718 8.09 -0.70 -8.22
N VAL A 719 8.23 0.00 -9.35
CA VAL A 719 9.51 0.45 -9.87
C VAL A 719 9.57 1.97 -10.06
N ARG A 720 10.79 2.49 -10.13
CA ARG A 720 11.08 3.83 -10.63
C ARG A 720 11.42 3.77 -12.11
N VAL A 721 10.87 4.68 -12.90
CA VAL A 721 11.17 4.82 -14.33
C VAL A 721 11.77 6.18 -14.58
N ILE A 722 13.01 6.22 -15.07
CA ILE A 722 13.69 7.44 -15.50
C ILE A 722 13.38 7.74 -16.96
N VAL A 723 13.04 8.98 -17.26
CA VAL A 723 12.74 9.45 -18.63
C VAL A 723 13.72 10.56 -18.97
N LYS A 724 14.47 10.35 -20.05
CA LYS A 724 15.46 11.32 -20.55
C LYS A 724 14.81 12.19 -21.62
N GLY A 725 14.21 13.31 -21.19
CA GLY A 725 13.61 14.32 -22.06
C GLY A 725 14.34 15.68 -21.96
N ILE A 726 13.61 16.77 -22.21
CA ILE A 726 14.10 18.16 -22.03
C ILE A 726 14.53 18.40 -20.56
N ARG A 727 13.85 17.74 -19.63
CA ARG A 727 14.21 17.63 -18.21
C ARG A 727 14.28 16.15 -17.84
N GLU A 728 15.33 15.74 -17.15
CA GLU A 728 15.40 14.39 -16.60
C GLU A 728 14.42 14.26 -15.43
N LEU A 729 13.54 13.25 -15.51
CA LEU A 729 12.46 13.03 -14.55
C LEU A 729 12.43 11.55 -14.16
N ILE A 730 12.11 11.27 -12.90
CA ILE A 730 11.94 9.92 -12.38
C ILE A 730 10.50 9.74 -11.91
N PHE A 731 9.74 8.87 -12.57
CA PHE A 731 8.43 8.44 -12.12
C PHE A 731 8.59 7.34 -11.07
N GLY A 732 8.16 7.62 -9.84
CA GLY A 732 8.03 6.60 -8.80
C GLY A 732 6.65 5.96 -8.77
N ASP A 733 6.54 4.85 -8.07
CA ASP A 733 5.33 4.08 -7.81
C ASP A 733 4.66 3.54 -9.08
N VAL A 734 5.47 3.14 -10.05
CA VAL A 734 5.02 2.53 -11.31
C VAL A 734 4.81 1.04 -11.09
N LEU A 735 3.55 0.60 -11.13
CA LEU A 735 3.19 -0.81 -10.94
C LEU A 735 3.56 -1.64 -12.17
N VAL A 736 4.27 -2.75 -11.98
CA VAL A 736 4.52 -3.73 -13.04
C VAL A 736 3.35 -4.71 -13.10
N ARG A 737 2.77 -4.90 -14.29
CA ARG A 737 1.70 -5.86 -14.55
C ARG A 737 2.19 -6.87 -15.58
N VAL A 738 2.28 -8.13 -15.16
CA VAL A 738 2.78 -9.22 -16.00
C VAL A 738 1.59 -10.00 -16.58
N ASN A 739 1.50 -10.09 -17.91
CA ASN A 739 0.52 -10.92 -18.59
C ASN A 739 1.07 -11.46 -19.91
N PRO A 740 0.81 -12.73 -20.29
CA PRO A 740 1.26 -13.29 -21.56
C PRO A 740 0.85 -12.49 -22.81
N ASN A 741 -0.24 -11.73 -22.75
CA ASN A 741 -0.74 -10.93 -23.87
C ASN A 741 -0.26 -9.46 -23.85
N TYR A 742 0.57 -9.08 -22.88
CA TYR A 742 1.08 -7.72 -22.78
C TYR A 742 2.33 -7.52 -23.62
N ARG A 743 2.41 -6.34 -24.21
CA ARG A 743 3.61 -5.80 -24.82
C ARG A 743 4.21 -4.75 -23.89
N LEU A 744 5.54 -4.74 -23.76
CA LEU A 744 6.26 -3.78 -22.93
C LEU A 744 5.90 -2.33 -23.26
N ASP A 745 5.17 -1.68 -22.35
CA ASP A 745 4.66 -0.31 -22.50
C ASP A 745 4.34 0.28 -21.12
N MET A 746 4.71 1.53 -20.88
CA MET A 746 4.35 2.26 -19.67
C MET A 746 3.19 3.21 -19.96
N HIS A 747 2.10 3.06 -19.23
CA HIS A 747 0.96 3.96 -19.32
C HIS A 747 1.09 5.09 -18.30
N LEU A 748 0.94 6.32 -18.79
CA LEU A 748 0.95 7.55 -18.00
C LEU A 748 -0.33 8.34 -18.25
N ASP A 749 -0.90 8.97 -17.22
CA ASP A 749 -2.09 9.80 -17.42
C ASP A 749 -1.76 11.11 -18.16
N THR A 750 -2.78 11.77 -18.70
CA THR A 750 -2.60 12.98 -19.52
C THR A 750 -2.05 14.18 -18.73
N ASP A 751 -2.46 14.36 -17.48
CA ASP A 751 -1.98 15.46 -16.64
C ASP A 751 -0.52 15.21 -16.23
N GLU A 752 -0.19 13.97 -15.86
CA GLU A 752 1.18 13.54 -15.59
C GLU A 752 2.09 13.77 -16.80
N ALA A 753 1.64 13.39 -17.99
CA ALA A 753 2.39 13.57 -19.22
C ALA A 753 2.60 15.05 -19.55
N ASN A 754 1.56 15.88 -19.44
CA ASN A 754 1.66 17.32 -19.69
C ASN A 754 2.59 18.00 -18.68
N ALA A 755 2.47 17.67 -17.40
CA ALA A 755 3.34 18.20 -16.34
C ALA A 755 4.81 17.81 -16.57
N ALA A 756 5.06 16.61 -17.10
CA ALA A 756 6.38 16.11 -17.43
C ALA A 756 6.88 16.51 -18.83
N GLN A 757 6.05 17.18 -19.65
CA GLN A 757 6.31 17.47 -21.06
C GLN A 757 6.64 16.21 -21.89
N ILE A 758 5.92 15.12 -21.62
CA ILE A 758 6.08 13.82 -22.26
C ILE A 758 4.98 13.62 -23.31
N THR A 759 5.36 13.13 -24.48
CA THR A 759 4.44 12.70 -25.53
C THR A 759 4.50 11.19 -25.73
N THR A 760 3.42 10.59 -26.24
CA THR A 760 3.38 9.16 -26.60
C THR A 760 4.56 8.80 -27.50
N GLY A 761 5.26 7.70 -27.19
CA GLY A 761 6.47 7.26 -27.88
C GLY A 761 7.77 7.75 -27.25
N THR A 762 7.71 8.61 -26.23
CA THR A 762 8.87 8.91 -25.37
C THR A 762 9.36 7.62 -24.71
N VAL A 763 10.66 7.49 -24.50
CA VAL A 763 11.27 6.28 -23.94
C VAL A 763 11.72 6.53 -22.51
N GLY A 764 11.34 5.61 -21.62
CA GLY A 764 11.84 5.52 -20.25
C GLY A 764 12.72 4.29 -20.03
N TYR A 765 13.37 4.23 -18.87
CA TYR A 765 14.18 3.10 -18.43
C TYR A 765 13.86 2.79 -16.97
N ILE A 766 13.83 1.53 -16.57
CA ILE A 766 13.64 1.21 -15.15
C ILE A 766 14.92 1.57 -14.40
N GLU A 767 14.79 2.50 -13.47
CA GLU A 767 15.88 3.07 -12.68
C GLU A 767 16.21 2.20 -11.47
N SER A 768 15.19 1.69 -10.78
CA SER A 768 15.28 0.79 -9.63
C SER A 768 13.93 0.12 -9.28
N ILE A 769 13.96 -0.98 -8.52
CA ILE A 769 12.76 -1.56 -7.87
C ILE A 769 12.58 -0.87 -6.51
N GLN A 770 11.45 -0.22 -6.27
CA GLN A 770 11.15 0.46 -5.01
C GLN A 770 10.71 -0.50 -3.92
N HIS A 771 9.83 -1.43 -4.27
CA HIS A 771 9.41 -2.51 -3.41
C HIS A 771 8.98 -3.70 -4.28
N ARG A 772 9.30 -4.89 -3.77
CA ARG A 772 8.80 -6.15 -4.30
C ARG A 772 7.57 -6.50 -3.47
N ASN A 773 6.43 -6.71 -4.11
CA ASN A 773 5.38 -7.48 -3.47
C ASN A 773 5.89 -8.92 -3.42
N TYR A 774 6.47 -9.31 -2.28
CA TYR A 774 6.70 -10.72 -2.00
C TYR A 774 5.32 -11.34 -1.74
N MET A 775 4.64 -11.72 -2.81
CA MET A 775 3.56 -12.70 -2.75
C MET A 775 4.15 -14.10 -2.78
#